data_AF-A0A6L3MWD7-F1
#
_entry.id   AF-A0A6L3MWD7-F1
#
_cell.length_a   1.000
_cell.length_b   1.000
_cell.length_c   1.000
_cell.angle_alpha   90.00
_cell.angle_beta   90.00
_cell.angle_gamma   90.00
#
_symmetry.space_group_name_H-M   'P 1'
#
loop_
_entity.id
_entity.type
_entity.pdbx_description
1 polymer ?
#
loop_
_entity_poly.entity_id
_entity_poly.type
_entity_poly.pdbx_seq_one_letter_code
_entity_poly.pdbx_strand_id
1 'polypeptide(L)'
;MTEHVESLRDYFTSVFESCNERDNALQHVVVLSYEFDDQQVLNLALRRSLSAAPEARTSDIADLLRIVPVMIYDARKTREHNQLPHFMELLPVRAQPWTCHHAKAYLVVTQRQVHLVLGSMNLTRTGLFANREVFDTFTWSDSGKGEKADLAILREFVEVLARGYASFDSRPLATAIESIRQRLERWGTSEDQESAVLIHQGYEAATGLEALARAWRNAFGDASPERAIAVSPFFDRSAQGAVFAQDLKRTFPSLNALDVVTDAPVAQHLCRDHFRALPRTRLFLIPETLTERERERITQANQPADLAALAISRKLHAKVLVLSRGNEALVYLGSANFTRKAWCGANHEMGVARVHRGSVDKLFGTICNGLSAEQIDRYRDLPSNTQDEMPESEDDYQDQPDYPEFVQSIELVEMPNSELMAFDVRAEPLELAQLADYEVSWGGLPLHFTHGRSNPLDQSQLIGRIIGSRNLKFARRGAPERIYYLPFRHAAALFEQRERYVLSTAEDWMLHYLKERLPLDRDADEFVPGDPGIVDDDPAAAIHAMRERNIVIGMQQHLNLFVRVQESFRSRAAQCLEAPLAEQPSRWRDEVEEPLAAFADILSRDAKGRPQFSTDSLFRLGELVLFARELAAGSSAGHALWTRLKAKLPAHHPVAAVMEYLSFCHENL
;
A
#
# COMPACT_ATOMS: atom_id res chain seq x y z
N MET A 1 26.57 12.50 -7.55
CA MET A 1 26.38 13.16 -6.24
C MET A 1 24.98 12.79 -5.80
N THR A 2 24.86 11.71 -5.04
CA THR A 2 23.58 11.28 -4.46
C THR A 2 23.19 12.31 -3.39
N GLU A 3 22.02 12.92 -3.54
CA GLU A 3 21.41 13.69 -2.46
C GLU A 3 21.35 12.78 -1.23
N HIS A 4 21.94 13.23 -0.12
CA HIS A 4 21.88 12.49 1.13
C HIS A 4 20.42 12.49 1.59
N VAL A 5 19.73 11.37 1.40
CA VAL A 5 18.43 11.14 2.01
C VAL A 5 18.65 11.05 3.52
N GLU A 6 18.20 12.05 4.27
CA GLU A 6 18.37 12.11 5.73
C GLU A 6 17.34 11.22 6.47
N SER A 7 16.14 11.05 5.91
CA SER A 7 15.09 10.19 6.45
C SER A 7 14.13 9.65 5.38
N LEU A 8 13.38 8.60 5.72
CA LEU A 8 12.35 8.04 4.84
C LEU A 8 11.22 9.04 4.56
N ARG A 9 10.88 9.89 5.53
CA ARG A 9 9.90 10.97 5.36
C ARG A 9 10.36 11.93 4.28
N ASP A 10 11.62 12.35 4.32
CA ASP A 10 12.15 13.33 3.37
C ASP A 10 12.27 12.72 1.96
N TYR A 11 12.61 11.42 1.89
CA TYR A 11 12.57 10.66 0.63
C TYR A 11 11.19 10.70 -0.02
N PHE A 12 10.14 10.27 0.70
CA PHE A 12 8.80 10.26 0.15
C PHE A 12 8.26 11.66 -0.10
N THR A 13 8.63 12.66 0.72
CA THR A 13 8.28 14.06 0.47
C THR A 13 8.83 14.52 -0.87
N SER A 14 10.10 14.23 -1.19
CA SER A 14 10.69 14.54 -2.49
C SER A 14 9.98 13.81 -3.65
N VAL A 15 9.63 12.53 -3.47
CA VAL A 15 8.82 11.77 -4.46
C VAL A 15 7.45 12.43 -4.67
N PHE A 16 6.79 12.89 -3.61
CA PHE A 16 5.47 13.50 -3.69
C PHE A 16 5.51 14.91 -4.28
N GLU A 17 6.53 15.69 -3.96
CA GLU A 17 6.78 16.99 -4.59
C GLU A 17 7.01 16.85 -6.09
N SER A 18 7.78 15.83 -6.51
CA SER A 18 8.00 15.57 -7.94
C SER A 18 6.71 15.15 -8.66
N CYS A 19 5.74 14.54 -7.96
CA CYS A 19 4.43 14.21 -8.51
C CYS A 19 3.56 15.44 -8.80
N ASN A 20 3.90 16.62 -8.24
CA ASN A 20 3.21 17.87 -8.51
C ASN A 20 3.70 18.55 -9.81
N GLU A 21 4.79 18.06 -10.40
CA GLU A 21 5.25 18.51 -11.71
C GLU A 21 4.25 18.09 -12.81
N ARG A 22 4.16 18.91 -13.86
CA ARG A 22 3.35 18.59 -15.03
C ARG A 22 3.83 17.26 -15.64
N ASP A 23 2.89 16.35 -15.90
CA ASP A 23 3.12 15.04 -16.53
C ASP A 23 3.97 14.04 -15.71
N ASN A 24 3.97 14.15 -14.37
CA ASN A 24 4.61 13.18 -13.47
C ASN A 24 3.63 12.53 -12.46
N ALA A 25 2.40 12.26 -12.88
CA ALA A 25 1.38 11.77 -11.96
C ALA A 25 1.74 10.41 -11.34
N LEU A 26 1.35 10.20 -10.07
CA LEU A 26 1.40 8.90 -9.42
C LEU A 26 0.50 7.89 -10.18
N GLN A 27 1.04 6.70 -10.46
CA GLN A 27 0.38 5.63 -11.21
C GLN A 27 0.10 4.41 -10.35
N HIS A 28 1.09 3.92 -9.60
CA HIS A 28 0.95 2.70 -8.79
C HIS A 28 1.66 2.84 -7.44
N VAL A 29 1.08 2.19 -6.43
CA VAL A 29 1.68 2.00 -5.10
C VAL A 29 1.51 0.54 -4.73
N VAL A 30 2.63 -0.15 -4.50
CA VAL A 30 2.65 -1.54 -4.02
C VAL A 30 3.54 -1.59 -2.78
N VAL A 31 3.00 -2.08 -1.67
CA VAL A 31 3.74 -2.18 -0.40
C VAL A 31 3.71 -3.61 0.10
N LEU A 32 4.88 -4.13 0.46
CA LEU A 32 5.05 -5.32 1.28
C LEU A 32 5.37 -4.85 2.70
N SER A 33 4.66 -5.34 3.71
CA SER A 33 4.93 -5.03 5.12
C SER A 33 4.45 -6.18 6.01
N TYR A 34 5.01 -6.37 7.20
CA TYR A 34 4.48 -7.38 8.13
C TYR A 34 3.08 -7.00 8.64
N GLU A 35 2.93 -5.73 9.00
CA GLU A 35 1.69 -5.08 9.44
C GLU A 35 1.69 -3.62 8.96
N PHE A 36 0.56 -2.94 9.04
CA PHE A 36 0.47 -1.53 8.66
C PHE A 36 -0.63 -0.79 9.45
N ASP A 37 -0.53 0.54 9.48
CA ASP A 37 -1.57 1.44 9.98
C ASP A 37 -2.29 2.11 8.81
N ASP A 38 -3.63 2.20 8.88
CA ASP A 38 -4.47 2.78 7.82
C ASP A 38 -3.99 4.18 7.39
N GLN A 39 -3.69 5.02 8.38
CA GLN A 39 -3.16 6.37 8.18
C GLN A 39 -1.93 6.41 7.27
N GLN A 40 -0.99 5.46 7.45
CA GLN A 40 0.27 5.48 6.71
C GLN A 40 0.09 5.03 5.27
N VAL A 41 -0.84 4.09 5.04
CA VAL A 41 -1.28 3.70 3.70
C VAL A 41 -1.93 4.87 2.98
N LEU A 42 -2.86 5.56 3.65
CA LEU A 42 -3.53 6.74 3.10
C LEU A 42 -2.52 7.85 2.79
N ASN A 43 -1.62 8.17 3.71
CA ASN A 43 -0.62 9.22 3.49
C ASN A 43 0.29 8.92 2.28
N LEU A 44 0.73 7.65 2.13
CA LEU A 44 1.56 7.23 1.00
C LEU A 44 0.79 7.35 -0.33
N ALA A 45 -0.45 6.89 -0.37
CA ALA A 45 -1.25 6.86 -1.59
C ALA A 45 -1.77 8.25 -1.99
N LEU A 46 -2.03 9.11 -1.01
CA LEU A 46 -2.51 10.48 -1.21
C LEU A 46 -1.38 11.51 -1.39
N ARG A 47 -0.12 11.08 -1.34
CA ARG A 47 1.07 11.94 -1.47
C ARG A 47 1.11 13.02 -0.37
N ARG A 48 0.63 12.68 0.83
CA ARG A 48 0.66 13.54 2.01
C ARG A 48 1.95 13.30 2.78
N SER A 49 2.31 14.24 3.65
CA SER A 49 3.34 13.94 4.66
C SER A 49 2.97 12.66 5.40
N LEU A 50 3.91 11.74 5.59
CA LEU A 50 3.66 10.53 6.37
C LEU A 50 3.26 10.85 7.83
N SER A 51 3.58 12.05 8.32
CA SER A 51 3.17 12.56 9.63
C SER A 51 1.78 13.23 9.67
N ALA A 52 1.13 13.42 8.51
CA ALA A 52 -0.16 14.11 8.42
C ALA A 52 -1.28 13.32 9.12
N ALA A 53 -2.26 14.04 9.67
CA ALA A 53 -3.44 13.45 10.32
C ALA A 53 -4.28 12.61 9.33
N PRO A 54 -5.04 11.60 9.82
CA PRO A 54 -5.70 10.59 9.00
C PRO A 54 -6.97 11.07 8.27
N GLU A 55 -7.33 12.35 8.31
CA GLU A 55 -8.61 12.82 7.79
C GLU A 55 -8.60 12.88 6.25
N ALA A 56 -9.08 11.81 5.61
CA ALA A 56 -9.33 11.75 4.17
C ALA A 56 -10.61 12.52 3.82
N ARG A 57 -10.54 13.32 2.76
CA ARG A 57 -11.65 14.03 2.11
C ARG A 57 -12.25 13.18 0.99
N THR A 58 -13.41 13.56 0.47
CA THR A 58 -14.04 12.86 -0.66
C THR A 58 -13.17 12.88 -1.92
N SER A 59 -12.44 13.98 -2.16
CA SER A 59 -11.46 14.08 -3.25
C SER A 59 -10.29 13.11 -3.09
N ASP A 60 -9.86 12.82 -1.86
CA ASP A 60 -8.79 11.86 -1.59
C ASP A 60 -9.25 10.44 -1.89
N ILE A 61 -10.47 10.07 -1.47
CA ILE A 61 -11.05 8.76 -1.78
C ILE A 61 -11.12 8.57 -3.30
N ALA A 62 -11.52 9.60 -4.03
CA ALA A 62 -11.58 9.56 -5.47
C ALA A 62 -10.18 9.43 -6.12
N ASP A 63 -9.14 10.06 -5.58
CA ASP A 63 -7.76 9.84 -6.02
C ASP A 63 -7.29 8.39 -5.80
N LEU A 64 -7.69 7.77 -4.68
CA LEU A 64 -7.38 6.36 -4.38
C LEU A 64 -8.06 5.40 -5.36
N LEU A 65 -9.22 5.75 -5.94
CA LEU A 65 -9.89 4.92 -6.96
C LEU A 65 -9.08 4.73 -8.24
N ARG A 66 -8.22 5.70 -8.55
CA ARG A 66 -7.35 5.70 -9.73
C ARG A 66 -6.08 4.91 -9.48
N ILE A 67 -5.48 5.07 -8.30
CA ILE A 67 -4.19 4.46 -7.96
C ILE A 67 -4.36 3.01 -7.51
N VAL A 68 -5.44 2.73 -6.76
CA VAL A 68 -5.77 1.42 -6.19
C VAL A 68 -4.55 0.78 -5.51
N PRO A 69 -4.11 1.33 -4.36
CA PRO A 69 -2.89 0.85 -3.72
C PRO A 69 -3.01 -0.63 -3.34
N VAL A 70 -1.92 -1.36 -3.54
CA VAL A 70 -1.82 -2.79 -3.22
C VAL A 70 -1.01 -2.97 -1.95
N MET A 71 -1.62 -3.57 -0.93
CA MET A 71 -1.01 -3.87 0.36
C MET A 71 -0.85 -5.38 0.53
N ILE A 72 0.39 -5.85 0.58
CA ILE A 72 0.73 -7.25 0.80
C ILE A 72 1.31 -7.40 2.20
N TYR A 73 0.70 -8.24 3.02
CA TYR A 73 1.05 -8.30 4.44
C TYR A 73 0.71 -9.64 5.08
N ASP A 74 1.12 -9.87 6.32
CA ASP A 74 0.82 -11.12 7.03
C ASP A 74 -0.65 -11.18 7.45
N ALA A 75 -1.36 -12.24 7.03
CA ALA A 75 -2.80 -12.38 7.29
C ALA A 75 -3.17 -12.32 8.78
N ARG A 76 -2.27 -12.75 9.67
CA ARG A 76 -2.53 -12.73 11.12
C ARG A 76 -2.47 -11.33 11.71
N LYS A 77 -1.98 -10.35 10.95
CA LYS A 77 -1.94 -8.93 11.30
C LYS A 77 -3.12 -8.15 10.73
N THR A 78 -4.09 -8.81 10.08
CA THR A 78 -5.33 -8.13 9.67
C THR A 78 -6.07 -7.63 10.91
N ARG A 79 -6.29 -6.32 10.96
CA ARG A 79 -7.10 -5.66 11.98
C ARG A 79 -8.45 -5.27 11.36
N GLU A 80 -9.30 -4.58 12.11
CA GLU A 80 -10.60 -4.13 11.58
C GLU A 80 -10.45 -3.18 10.37
N HIS A 81 -9.37 -2.39 10.32
CA HIS A 81 -9.04 -1.38 9.30
C HIS A 81 -10.22 -0.41 9.02
N ASN A 82 -10.42 0.50 9.98
CA ASN A 82 -11.58 1.39 10.06
C ASN A 82 -11.44 2.70 9.28
N GLN A 83 -10.35 2.91 8.54
CA GLN A 83 -10.17 4.11 7.72
C GLN A 83 -9.87 3.81 6.25
N LEU A 84 -9.64 2.54 5.89
CA LEU A 84 -9.33 2.17 4.51
C LEU A 84 -10.60 2.03 3.65
N PRO A 85 -10.58 2.55 2.41
CA PRO A 85 -11.67 2.33 1.50
C PRO A 85 -11.72 0.91 0.92
N HIS A 86 -12.93 0.40 0.65
CA HIS A 86 -13.17 -0.98 0.18
C HIS A 86 -12.47 -1.37 -1.11
N PHE A 87 -12.25 -0.40 -1.99
CA PHE A 87 -11.63 -0.63 -3.30
C PHE A 87 -10.10 -0.72 -3.23
N MET A 88 -9.48 -0.50 -2.06
CA MET A 88 -8.07 -0.81 -1.87
C MET A 88 -7.82 -2.30 -1.97
N GLU A 89 -6.70 -2.69 -2.56
CA GLU A 89 -6.35 -4.09 -2.71
C GLU A 89 -5.52 -4.57 -1.52
N LEU A 90 -6.14 -5.37 -0.65
CA LEU A 90 -5.48 -6.00 0.50
C LEU A 90 -5.21 -7.47 0.19
N LEU A 91 -3.94 -7.86 0.18
CA LEU A 91 -3.45 -9.20 -0.11
C LEU A 91 -2.82 -9.84 1.16
N PRO A 92 -3.65 -10.41 2.06
CA PRO A 92 -3.17 -11.05 3.28
C PRO A 92 -2.51 -12.40 2.96
N VAL A 93 -1.19 -12.48 3.11
CA VAL A 93 -0.37 -13.66 2.89
C VAL A 93 -0.54 -14.63 4.05
N ARG A 94 -1.00 -15.84 3.73
CA ARG A 94 -1.11 -16.95 4.69
C ARG A 94 0.22 -17.67 4.78
N ALA A 95 1.02 -17.25 5.73
CA ALA A 95 2.22 -17.96 6.10
C ALA A 95 1.85 -19.28 6.79
N GLN A 96 2.65 -20.32 6.56
CA GLN A 96 2.50 -21.61 7.24
C GLN A 96 2.63 -21.43 8.77
N PRO A 97 2.10 -22.37 9.57
CA PRO A 97 2.33 -22.36 11.01
C PRO A 97 3.82 -22.18 11.33
N TRP A 98 4.11 -21.33 12.32
CA TRP A 98 5.47 -20.99 12.75
C TRP A 98 6.33 -20.22 11.73
N THR A 99 5.79 -19.76 10.61
CA THR A 99 6.46 -18.85 9.65
C THR A 99 5.73 -17.50 9.57
N CYS A 100 6.29 -16.49 8.89
CA CYS A 100 5.60 -15.21 8.64
C CYS A 100 5.96 -14.58 7.31
N HIS A 101 5.05 -13.72 6.80
CA HIS A 101 5.37 -12.76 5.75
C HIS A 101 5.99 -11.53 6.39
N HIS A 102 7.28 -11.28 6.17
CA HIS A 102 8.03 -10.29 6.92
C HIS A 102 8.80 -9.31 6.02
N ALA A 103 8.67 -9.44 4.70
CA ALA A 103 9.27 -8.55 3.73
C ALA A 103 8.71 -7.13 3.85
N LYS A 104 9.59 -6.14 3.68
CA LYS A 104 9.29 -4.73 3.81
C LYS A 104 9.85 -3.98 2.61
N ALA A 105 8.98 -3.67 1.67
CA ALA A 105 9.32 -3.06 0.41
C ALA A 105 8.23 -2.07 -0.02
N TYR A 106 8.64 -0.92 -0.52
CA TYR A 106 7.74 0.18 -0.88
C TYR A 106 8.04 0.57 -2.32
N LEU A 107 7.13 0.21 -3.23
CA LEU A 107 7.24 0.49 -4.64
C LEU A 107 6.26 1.60 -5.01
N VAL A 108 6.80 2.74 -5.48
CA VAL A 108 6.03 3.88 -5.95
C VAL A 108 6.37 4.13 -7.41
N VAL A 109 5.36 4.06 -8.29
CA VAL A 109 5.51 4.28 -9.73
C VAL A 109 4.84 5.57 -10.11
N THR A 110 5.61 6.54 -10.57
CA THR A 110 5.12 7.78 -11.18
C THR A 110 5.19 7.67 -12.70
N GLN A 111 4.57 8.59 -13.43
CA GLN A 111 4.61 8.59 -14.88
C GLN A 111 6.04 8.64 -15.46
N ARG A 112 7.01 9.21 -14.73
CA ARG A 112 8.40 9.37 -15.21
C ARG A 112 9.41 8.47 -14.48
N GLN A 113 9.09 7.99 -13.28
CA GLN A 113 10.03 7.32 -12.40
C GLN A 113 9.45 6.07 -11.74
N VAL A 114 10.33 5.16 -11.35
CA VAL A 114 10.04 4.03 -10.45
C VAL A 114 10.93 4.20 -9.23
N HIS A 115 10.32 4.18 -8.05
CA HIS A 115 10.98 4.28 -6.76
C HIS A 115 10.77 2.98 -5.99
N LEU A 116 11.85 2.39 -5.48
CA LEU A 116 11.80 1.24 -4.59
C LEU A 116 12.56 1.56 -3.32
N VAL A 117 11.91 1.34 -2.18
CA VAL A 117 12.57 1.36 -0.87
C VAL A 117 12.56 -0.05 -0.30
N LEU A 118 13.71 -0.54 0.16
CA LEU A 118 13.87 -1.81 0.85
C LEU A 118 14.44 -1.54 2.24
N GLY A 119 13.93 -2.20 3.28
CA GLY A 119 14.44 -1.94 4.62
C GLY A 119 13.83 -2.81 5.72
N SER A 120 13.97 -2.35 6.96
CA SER A 120 13.50 -3.04 8.16
C SER A 120 12.18 -2.51 8.72
N MET A 121 11.63 -1.42 8.18
CA MET A 121 10.45 -0.73 8.70
C MET A 121 9.13 -1.31 8.18
N ASN A 122 8.18 -1.52 9.09
CA ASN A 122 6.77 -1.72 8.75
C ASN A 122 6.13 -0.37 8.39
N LEU A 123 5.05 -0.39 7.61
CA LEU A 123 4.23 0.79 7.30
C LEU A 123 3.31 1.15 8.49
N THR A 124 3.91 1.36 9.65
CA THR A 124 3.24 1.76 10.89
C THR A 124 3.86 3.05 11.41
N ARG A 125 3.15 3.76 12.29
CA ARG A 125 3.69 4.95 12.95
C ARG A 125 4.99 4.62 13.71
N THR A 126 5.04 3.46 14.38
CA THR A 126 6.23 3.03 15.12
C THR A 126 7.39 2.72 14.18
N GLY A 127 7.16 1.97 13.09
CA GLY A 127 8.17 1.65 12.09
C GLY A 127 8.73 2.90 11.39
N LEU A 128 7.89 3.89 11.09
CA LEU A 128 8.32 5.07 10.33
C LEU A 128 8.94 6.17 11.21
N PHE A 129 8.50 6.31 12.46
CA PHE A 129 8.83 7.50 13.28
C PHE A 129 9.45 7.20 14.65
N ALA A 130 9.35 5.97 15.16
CA ALA A 130 9.84 5.65 16.50
C ALA A 130 11.07 4.73 16.46
N ASN A 131 11.03 3.66 15.69
CA ASN A 131 12.09 2.66 15.71
C ASN A 131 13.41 3.15 15.11
N ARG A 132 14.53 2.58 15.53
CA ARG A 132 15.81 2.70 14.81
C ARG A 132 15.80 1.69 13.68
N GLU A 133 15.59 2.17 12.46
CA GLU A 133 15.43 1.36 11.25
C GLU A 133 16.61 1.57 10.29
N VAL A 134 16.73 0.69 9.30
CA VAL A 134 17.65 0.82 8.17
C VAL A 134 16.87 0.64 6.87
N PHE A 135 17.25 1.39 5.85
CA PHE A 135 16.68 1.28 4.51
C PHE A 135 17.69 1.66 3.43
N ASP A 136 17.37 1.26 2.20
CA ASP A 136 18.04 1.67 0.98
C ASP A 136 16.99 2.04 -0.07
N THR A 137 17.37 2.90 -1.01
CA THR A 137 16.45 3.51 -1.98
C THR A 137 17.00 3.38 -3.38
N PHE A 138 16.10 3.09 -4.32
CA PHE A 138 16.41 2.97 -5.74
C PHE A 138 15.46 3.84 -6.53
N THR A 139 15.99 4.55 -7.53
CA THR A 139 15.19 5.41 -8.41
C THR A 139 15.61 5.20 -9.85
N TRP A 140 14.67 4.80 -10.70
CA TRP A 140 14.87 4.63 -12.13
C TRP A 140 14.02 5.61 -12.93
N SER A 141 14.53 6.13 -14.05
CA SER A 141 13.82 7.10 -14.89
C SER A 141 14.17 6.97 -16.38
N ASP A 142 13.24 7.37 -17.24
CA ASP A 142 13.41 7.38 -18.71
C ASP A 142 14.55 8.28 -19.19
N SER A 143 14.92 9.30 -18.39
CA SER A 143 15.97 10.27 -18.76
C SER A 143 17.40 9.77 -18.61
N GLY A 144 17.60 8.55 -18.09
CA GLY A 144 18.93 7.99 -17.84
C GLY A 144 19.77 8.73 -16.80
N LYS A 145 19.20 9.74 -16.10
CA LYS A 145 19.85 10.47 -14.99
C LYS A 145 19.70 9.79 -13.62
N GLY A 146 18.98 8.67 -13.55
CA GLY A 146 19.04 7.75 -12.40
C GLY A 146 20.22 6.80 -12.57
N GLU A 147 20.84 6.38 -11.47
CA GLU A 147 21.93 5.41 -11.49
C GLU A 147 21.45 4.13 -12.20
N LYS A 148 21.90 3.91 -13.44
CA LYS A 148 21.62 2.70 -14.24
C LYS A 148 22.08 1.38 -13.55
N ALA A 149 22.73 1.48 -12.39
CA ALA A 149 23.59 0.48 -11.80
C ALA A 149 22.85 -0.75 -11.25
N ASP A 150 21.54 -0.69 -10.97
CA ASP A 150 20.84 -1.79 -10.29
C ASP A 150 19.50 -2.18 -10.96
N LEU A 151 19.40 -2.14 -12.31
CA LEU A 151 18.19 -2.63 -13.02
C LEU A 151 17.87 -4.11 -12.71
N ALA A 152 18.89 -4.90 -12.35
CA ALA A 152 18.72 -6.29 -11.92
C ALA A 152 17.82 -6.40 -10.68
N ILE A 153 17.97 -5.50 -9.70
CA ILE A 153 17.12 -5.46 -8.50
C ILE A 153 15.65 -5.26 -8.88
N LEU A 154 15.36 -4.31 -9.78
CA LEU A 154 13.98 -4.07 -10.19
C LEU A 154 13.41 -5.27 -10.94
N ARG A 155 14.18 -5.92 -11.82
CA ARG A 155 13.74 -7.14 -12.53
C ARG A 155 13.42 -8.26 -11.55
N GLU A 156 14.34 -8.54 -10.63
CA GLU A 156 14.19 -9.61 -9.65
C GLU A 156 13.00 -9.32 -8.70
N PHE A 157 12.86 -8.08 -8.23
CA PHE A 157 11.73 -7.67 -7.41
C PHE A 157 10.39 -7.84 -8.14
N VAL A 158 10.31 -7.46 -9.42
CA VAL A 158 9.11 -7.67 -10.25
C VAL A 158 8.80 -9.16 -10.45
N GLU A 159 9.82 -10.01 -10.60
CA GLU A 159 9.61 -11.46 -10.68
C GLU A 159 9.13 -12.06 -9.35
N VAL A 160 9.66 -11.59 -8.21
CA VAL A 160 9.14 -11.94 -6.88
C VAL A 160 7.67 -11.54 -6.76
N LEU A 161 7.30 -10.34 -7.20
CA LEU A 161 5.90 -9.90 -7.20
C LEU A 161 5.02 -10.81 -8.07
N ALA A 162 5.47 -11.08 -9.30
CA ALA A 162 4.71 -11.83 -10.29
C ALA A 162 4.51 -13.30 -9.91
N ARG A 163 5.51 -13.93 -9.30
CA ARG A 163 5.47 -15.36 -8.94
C ARG A 163 4.99 -15.57 -7.51
N GLY A 164 5.54 -14.82 -6.56
CA GLY A 164 5.28 -14.97 -5.13
C GLY A 164 3.84 -14.66 -4.72
N TYR A 165 3.13 -13.85 -5.52
CA TYR A 165 1.76 -13.42 -5.23
C TYR A 165 0.76 -13.74 -6.35
N ALA A 166 1.13 -14.61 -7.30
CA ALA A 166 0.29 -14.99 -8.43
C ALA A 166 -1.07 -15.57 -7.99
N SER A 167 -1.11 -16.29 -6.87
CA SER A 167 -2.31 -16.94 -6.33
C SER A 167 -3.41 -15.97 -5.93
N PHE A 168 -3.09 -14.68 -5.73
CA PHE A 168 -4.10 -13.68 -5.42
C PHE A 168 -4.95 -13.31 -6.63
N ASP A 169 -4.48 -13.45 -7.87
CA ASP A 169 -5.19 -12.97 -9.08
C ASP A 169 -5.60 -11.48 -8.98
N SER A 170 -4.64 -10.63 -8.58
CA SER A 170 -4.89 -9.22 -8.35
C SER A 170 -4.65 -8.38 -9.61
N ARG A 171 -5.73 -7.85 -10.22
CA ARG A 171 -5.65 -6.98 -11.41
C ARG A 171 -4.82 -5.70 -11.19
N PRO A 172 -4.95 -4.97 -10.05
CA PRO A 172 -4.10 -3.81 -9.77
C PRO A 172 -2.61 -4.17 -9.70
N LEU A 173 -2.26 -5.27 -9.03
CA LEU A 173 -0.87 -5.74 -8.95
C LEU A 173 -0.34 -6.15 -10.33
N ALA A 174 -1.13 -6.89 -11.12
CA ALA A 174 -0.75 -7.29 -12.47
C ALA A 174 -0.49 -6.08 -13.39
N THR A 175 -1.31 -5.03 -13.26
CA THR A 175 -1.14 -3.79 -14.03
C THR A 175 0.13 -3.05 -13.62
N ALA A 176 0.44 -2.98 -12.33
CA ALA A 176 1.69 -2.39 -11.84
C ALA A 176 2.92 -3.16 -12.34
N ILE A 177 2.89 -4.49 -12.29
CA ILE A 177 3.95 -5.38 -12.80
C ILE A 177 4.17 -5.14 -14.30
N GLU A 178 3.10 -5.11 -15.09
CA GLU A 178 3.18 -4.92 -16.54
C GLU A 178 3.72 -3.53 -16.91
N SER A 179 3.25 -2.48 -16.23
CA SER A 179 3.77 -1.12 -16.39
C SER A 179 5.28 -1.03 -16.15
N ILE A 180 5.80 -1.77 -15.16
CA ILE A 180 7.24 -1.82 -14.89
C ILE A 180 7.98 -2.68 -15.92
N ARG A 181 7.41 -3.81 -16.36
CA ARG A 181 8.02 -4.65 -17.42
C ARG A 181 8.22 -3.87 -18.71
N GLN A 182 7.22 -3.11 -19.14
CA GLN A 182 7.33 -2.23 -20.31
C GLN A 182 8.43 -1.17 -20.13
N ARG A 183 8.63 -0.64 -18.92
CA ARG A 183 9.76 0.26 -18.63
C ARG A 183 11.10 -0.46 -18.69
N LEU A 184 11.20 -1.64 -18.10
CA LEU A 184 12.41 -2.47 -18.10
C LEU A 184 12.83 -2.91 -19.51
N GLU A 185 11.88 -3.11 -20.42
CA GLU A 185 12.13 -3.34 -21.85
C GLU A 185 12.70 -2.07 -22.52
N ARG A 186 12.07 -0.91 -22.30
CA ARG A 186 12.53 0.38 -22.84
C ARG A 186 13.92 0.79 -22.32
N TRP A 187 14.23 0.51 -21.06
CA TRP A 187 15.53 0.82 -20.46
C TRP A 187 16.65 -0.13 -20.89
N GLY A 188 16.31 -1.28 -21.48
CA GLY A 188 17.25 -2.27 -21.97
C GLY A 188 18.01 -3.01 -20.86
N THR A 189 18.94 -3.88 -21.25
CA THR A 189 19.84 -4.59 -20.33
C THR A 189 21.06 -3.71 -20.03
N SER A 190 21.36 -3.48 -18.76
CA SER A 190 22.63 -2.86 -18.37
C SER A 190 23.75 -3.90 -18.44
N GLU A 191 24.89 -3.57 -19.05
CA GLU A 191 26.12 -4.37 -19.02
C GLU A 191 27.05 -4.00 -17.84
N ASP A 192 26.62 -3.12 -16.92
CA ASP A 192 27.46 -2.64 -15.83
C ASP A 192 27.46 -3.54 -14.58
N GLN A 193 28.62 -3.58 -13.92
CA GLN A 193 28.94 -4.35 -12.71
C GLN A 193 27.86 -4.22 -11.63
N GLU A 194 27.16 -5.32 -11.34
CA GLU A 194 26.16 -5.43 -10.28
C GLU A 194 26.74 -4.92 -8.94
N SER A 195 26.30 -3.75 -8.49
CA SER A 195 26.74 -3.16 -7.22
C SER A 195 25.91 -3.66 -6.04
N ALA A 196 24.67 -4.07 -6.35
CA ALA A 196 23.65 -4.48 -5.40
C ALA A 196 22.89 -5.71 -5.90
N VAL A 197 22.49 -6.57 -4.97
CA VAL A 197 21.77 -7.84 -5.24
C VAL A 197 20.58 -7.93 -4.30
N LEU A 198 19.40 -8.28 -4.82
CA LEU A 198 18.23 -8.54 -3.99
C LEU A 198 18.45 -9.85 -3.23
N ILE A 199 18.19 -9.84 -1.92
CA ILE A 199 18.26 -11.05 -1.09
C ILE A 199 16.89 -11.27 -0.50
N HIS A 200 16.27 -12.40 -0.83
CA HIS A 200 14.95 -12.75 -0.34
C HIS A 200 14.88 -14.21 0.13
N GLN A 201 14.07 -14.47 1.14
CA GLN A 201 13.83 -15.80 1.70
C GLN A 201 12.37 -16.22 1.48
N GLY A 202 12.14 -17.51 1.23
CA GLY A 202 10.80 -18.10 1.21
C GLY A 202 9.97 -17.85 -0.06
N TYR A 203 10.49 -17.12 -1.03
CA TYR A 203 9.85 -16.95 -2.35
C TYR A 203 10.31 -18.00 -3.39
N GLU A 204 11.46 -18.62 -3.15
CA GLU A 204 12.07 -19.62 -4.01
C GLU A 204 12.64 -20.77 -3.15
N ALA A 205 13.18 -21.80 -3.82
CA ALA A 205 13.78 -22.95 -3.15
C ALA A 205 15.10 -22.63 -2.43
N ALA A 206 15.83 -21.60 -2.87
CA ALA A 206 17.10 -21.21 -2.26
C ALA A 206 16.87 -20.42 -0.96
N THR A 207 17.70 -20.69 0.04
CA THR A 207 17.66 -19.95 1.31
C THR A 207 18.32 -18.57 1.19
N GLY A 208 17.96 -17.62 2.06
CA GLY A 208 18.57 -16.29 2.13
C GLY A 208 20.07 -16.37 2.42
N LEU A 209 20.51 -17.35 3.23
CA LEU A 209 21.93 -17.59 3.47
C LEU A 209 22.65 -18.12 2.21
N GLU A 210 22.01 -18.99 1.43
CA GLU A 210 22.56 -19.46 0.15
C GLU A 210 22.63 -18.34 -0.90
N ALA A 211 21.61 -17.48 -0.95
CA ALA A 211 21.60 -16.28 -1.78
C ALA A 211 22.74 -15.32 -1.39
N LEU A 212 22.95 -15.09 -0.09
CA LEU A 212 24.06 -14.27 0.41
C LEU A 212 25.42 -14.87 0.07
N ALA A 213 25.58 -16.20 0.19
CA ALA A 213 26.80 -16.89 -0.20
C ALA A 213 27.07 -16.81 -1.71
N ARG A 214 26.02 -16.85 -2.53
CA ARG A 214 26.13 -16.65 -3.99
C ARG A 214 26.53 -15.22 -4.32
N ALA A 215 25.89 -14.22 -3.70
CA ALA A 215 26.23 -12.81 -3.88
C ALA A 215 27.69 -12.54 -3.49
N TRP A 216 28.17 -13.13 -2.39
CA TRP A 216 29.58 -13.05 -1.99
C TRP A 216 30.52 -13.62 -3.06
N ARG A 217 30.25 -14.85 -3.55
CA ARG A 217 31.08 -15.48 -4.59
C ARG A 217 31.09 -14.70 -5.90
N ASN A 218 29.95 -14.14 -6.29
CA ASN A 218 29.85 -13.32 -7.49
C ASN A 218 30.70 -12.04 -7.36
N ALA A 219 30.72 -11.43 -6.18
CA ALA A 219 31.45 -10.18 -5.93
C ALA A 219 32.96 -10.38 -5.72
N PHE A 220 33.38 -11.46 -5.06
CA PHE A 220 34.76 -11.64 -4.56
C PHE A 220 35.41 -13.00 -4.92
N GLY A 221 34.75 -13.82 -5.75
CA GLY A 221 35.25 -15.15 -6.15
C GLY A 221 35.25 -16.16 -5.00
N ASP A 222 36.24 -17.06 -5.00
CA ASP A 222 36.37 -18.15 -4.01
C ASP A 222 36.97 -17.69 -2.66
N ALA A 223 37.32 -16.41 -2.53
CA ALA A 223 37.68 -15.83 -1.24
C ALA A 223 36.57 -16.09 -0.23
N SER A 224 36.89 -16.50 1.00
CA SER A 224 35.88 -16.63 2.06
C SER A 224 35.94 -15.44 3.02
N PRO A 225 34.80 -14.96 3.55
CA PRO A 225 34.81 -13.90 4.54
C PRO A 225 35.45 -14.40 5.85
N GLU A 226 36.09 -13.49 6.57
CA GLU A 226 36.85 -13.77 7.79
C GLU A 226 36.18 -13.15 9.03
N ARG A 227 35.40 -12.08 8.85
CA ARG A 227 34.66 -11.37 9.91
C ARG A 227 33.22 -11.07 9.49
N ALA A 228 32.30 -11.19 10.45
CA ALA A 228 30.91 -10.77 10.31
C ALA A 228 30.55 -9.65 11.28
N ILE A 229 29.60 -8.78 10.89
CA ILE A 229 28.95 -7.80 11.77
C ILE A 229 27.45 -8.07 11.69
N ALA A 230 26.77 -8.21 12.83
CA ALA A 230 25.35 -8.44 12.93
C ALA A 230 24.69 -7.35 13.78
N VAL A 231 23.77 -6.60 13.17
CA VAL A 231 22.83 -5.74 13.89
C VAL A 231 21.49 -6.45 13.88
N SER A 232 20.92 -6.77 15.04
CA SER A 232 19.57 -7.34 15.09
C SER A 232 18.91 -7.15 16.44
N PRO A 233 17.59 -6.91 16.48
CA PRO A 233 16.81 -6.93 17.71
C PRO A 233 16.47 -8.36 18.18
N PHE A 234 16.62 -9.39 17.33
CA PHE A 234 16.21 -10.75 17.66
C PHE A 234 17.26 -11.80 17.27
N PHE A 235 17.40 -12.80 18.14
CA PHE A 235 18.33 -13.93 18.00
C PHE A 235 17.58 -15.24 18.25
N ASP A 236 18.16 -16.38 17.85
CA ASP A 236 17.55 -17.69 18.09
C ASP A 236 17.37 -17.95 19.59
N ARG A 237 16.18 -18.41 20.00
CA ARG A 237 15.81 -18.55 21.43
C ARG A 237 16.68 -19.52 22.22
N SER A 238 17.08 -20.64 21.61
CA SER A 238 17.81 -21.69 22.32
C SER A 238 19.25 -21.78 21.84
N ALA A 239 20.18 -21.48 22.73
CA ALA A 239 21.60 -21.75 22.52
C ALA A 239 21.97 -23.24 22.55
N GLN A 240 21.08 -24.07 23.12
CA GLN A 240 21.25 -25.54 23.17
C GLN A 240 20.88 -26.21 21.84
N GLY A 241 20.03 -25.55 21.04
CA GLY A 241 19.70 -25.94 19.67
C GLY A 241 20.72 -25.47 18.63
N ALA A 242 20.41 -25.71 17.36
CA ALA A 242 21.12 -25.07 16.27
C ALA A 242 20.74 -23.58 16.21
N VAL A 243 21.76 -22.71 16.20
CA VAL A 243 21.65 -21.24 16.12
C VAL A 243 22.27 -20.72 14.83
N PHE A 244 21.86 -19.55 14.38
CA PHE A 244 22.25 -19.01 13.07
C PHE A 244 23.76 -18.76 12.96
N ALA A 245 24.42 -18.38 14.05
CA ALA A 245 25.89 -18.24 14.06
C ALA A 245 26.61 -19.54 13.65
N GLN A 246 26.05 -20.72 13.97
CA GLN A 246 26.59 -22.01 13.54
C GLN A 246 26.36 -22.26 12.05
N ASP A 247 25.15 -21.95 11.54
CA ASP A 247 24.85 -22.06 10.11
C ASP A 247 25.74 -21.12 9.28
N LEU A 248 25.92 -19.89 9.75
CA LEU A 248 26.80 -18.89 9.13
C LEU A 248 28.25 -19.38 9.08
N LYS A 249 28.77 -19.93 10.19
CA LYS A 249 30.12 -20.53 10.25
C LYS A 249 30.26 -21.76 9.35
N ARG A 250 29.22 -22.57 9.21
CA ARG A 250 29.21 -23.73 8.31
C ARG A 250 29.27 -23.29 6.85
N THR A 251 28.51 -22.27 6.48
CA THR A 251 28.49 -21.71 5.12
C THR A 251 29.80 -20.99 4.77
N PHE A 252 30.41 -20.30 5.75
CA PHE A 252 31.67 -19.59 5.59
C PHE A 252 32.72 -20.06 6.61
N PRO A 253 33.43 -21.17 6.34
CA PRO A 253 34.36 -21.79 7.29
C PRO A 253 35.48 -20.89 7.79
N SER A 254 35.88 -19.86 7.02
CA SER A 254 36.93 -18.92 7.41
C SER A 254 36.48 -17.85 8.42
N LEU A 255 35.18 -17.66 8.65
CA LEU A 255 34.67 -16.69 9.62
C LEU A 255 35.18 -17.01 11.03
N ASN A 256 35.89 -16.09 11.65
CA ASN A 256 36.44 -16.30 13.00
C ASN A 256 36.07 -15.18 13.99
N ALA A 257 35.52 -14.07 13.50
CA ALA A 257 35.12 -12.92 14.27
C ALA A 257 33.68 -12.52 13.98
N LEU A 258 32.96 -12.12 15.03
CA LEU A 258 31.59 -11.63 14.96
C LEU A 258 31.44 -10.40 15.85
N ASP A 259 30.98 -9.29 15.28
CA ASP A 259 30.56 -8.13 16.05
C ASP A 259 29.05 -8.08 16.10
N VAL A 260 28.48 -8.14 17.30
CA VAL A 260 27.04 -8.09 17.52
C VAL A 260 26.67 -6.72 18.06
N VAL A 261 25.66 -6.08 17.45
CA VAL A 261 25.04 -4.85 17.94
C VAL A 261 23.57 -5.12 18.20
N THR A 262 23.11 -4.89 19.43
CA THR A 262 21.71 -5.11 19.81
C THR A 262 21.28 -4.17 20.93
N ASP A 263 19.99 -4.17 21.26
CA ASP A 263 19.43 -3.41 22.38
C ASP A 263 19.88 -3.99 23.73
N ALA A 264 20.16 -3.13 24.70
CA ALA A 264 20.52 -3.56 26.06
C ALA A 264 19.48 -4.50 26.71
N PRO A 265 18.16 -4.24 26.58
CA PRO A 265 17.13 -5.21 27.01
C PRO A 265 17.22 -6.58 26.33
N VAL A 266 17.60 -6.66 25.06
CA VAL A 266 17.71 -7.94 24.34
C VAL A 266 18.88 -8.76 24.87
N ALA A 267 19.97 -8.11 25.30
CA ALA A 267 21.16 -8.78 25.80
C ALA A 267 20.91 -9.66 27.04
N GLN A 268 19.87 -9.36 27.83
CA GLN A 268 19.49 -10.18 28.99
C GLN A 268 19.03 -11.60 28.60
N HIS A 269 18.67 -11.81 27.32
CA HIS A 269 18.25 -13.10 26.76
C HIS A 269 19.37 -13.82 26.01
N LEU A 270 20.55 -13.23 25.92
CA LEU A 270 21.69 -13.80 25.24
C LEU A 270 22.64 -14.50 26.22
N CYS A 271 23.39 -15.45 25.71
CA CYS A 271 24.47 -16.12 26.42
C CYS A 271 25.61 -16.43 25.43
N ARG A 272 26.80 -16.73 25.96
CA ARG A 272 27.98 -17.00 25.12
C ARG A 272 27.79 -18.20 24.19
N ASP A 273 26.96 -19.18 24.56
CA ASP A 273 26.67 -20.34 23.72
C ASP A 273 25.96 -20.01 22.39
N HIS A 274 25.22 -18.89 22.31
CA HIS A 274 24.63 -18.43 21.03
C HIS A 274 25.69 -18.16 19.97
N PHE A 275 26.91 -17.80 20.39
CA PHE A 275 27.98 -17.34 19.51
C PHE A 275 29.22 -18.25 19.55
N ARG A 276 29.14 -19.39 20.23
CA ARG A 276 30.29 -20.31 20.47
C ARG A 276 31.04 -20.74 19.21
N ALA A 277 30.38 -20.75 18.05
CA ALA A 277 30.98 -21.10 16.76
C ALA A 277 32.01 -20.06 16.26
N LEU A 278 32.00 -18.84 16.83
CA LEU A 278 32.79 -17.70 16.42
C LEU A 278 33.63 -17.21 17.61
N PRO A 279 34.90 -17.62 17.72
CA PRO A 279 35.69 -17.46 18.94
C PRO A 279 36.06 -16.01 19.28
N ARG A 280 36.07 -15.12 18.27
CA ARG A 280 36.32 -13.67 18.46
C ARG A 280 35.02 -12.89 18.36
N THR A 281 34.07 -13.22 19.22
CA THR A 281 32.80 -12.48 19.32
C THR A 281 32.96 -11.26 20.23
N ARG A 282 32.40 -10.13 19.80
CA ARG A 282 32.23 -8.89 20.58
C ARG A 282 30.77 -8.47 20.59
N LEU A 283 30.32 -7.83 21.66
CA LEU A 283 28.93 -7.38 21.83
C LEU A 283 28.89 -5.90 22.19
N PHE A 284 28.12 -5.12 21.45
CA PHE A 284 27.93 -3.69 21.65
C PHE A 284 26.44 -3.41 21.87
N LEU A 285 26.12 -2.68 22.92
CA LEU A 285 24.74 -2.47 23.34
C LEU A 285 24.26 -1.06 22.98
N ILE A 286 23.04 -0.99 22.48
CA ILE A 286 22.30 0.26 22.32
C ILE A 286 21.59 0.54 23.65
N PRO A 287 21.79 1.72 24.27
CA PRO A 287 21.15 2.06 25.52
C PRO A 287 19.64 2.24 25.34
N GLU A 288 18.87 1.87 26.37
CA GLU A 288 17.41 2.02 26.40
C GLU A 288 17.00 3.50 26.33
N THR A 289 17.78 4.38 26.97
CA THR A 289 17.58 5.82 26.95
C THR A 289 18.35 6.47 25.80
N LEU A 290 17.74 7.47 25.15
CA LEU A 290 18.40 8.24 24.10
C LEU A 290 19.64 8.97 24.65
N THR A 291 20.74 8.85 23.91
CA THR A 291 21.93 9.68 24.12
C THR A 291 21.65 11.15 23.73
N GLU A 292 22.37 12.11 24.33
CA GLU A 292 22.24 13.53 23.97
C GLU A 292 22.47 13.76 22.47
N ARG A 293 23.52 13.15 21.91
CA ARG A 293 23.83 13.20 20.47
C ARG A 293 22.70 12.62 19.60
N GLU A 294 22.02 11.57 20.05
CA GLU A 294 20.87 11.04 19.32
C GLU A 294 19.69 12.01 19.37
N ARG A 295 19.44 12.63 20.53
CA ARG A 295 18.40 13.66 20.70
C ARG A 295 18.66 14.87 19.80
N GLU A 296 19.91 15.30 19.67
CA GLU A 296 20.31 16.37 18.74
C GLU A 296 20.00 16.00 17.29
N ARG A 297 20.39 14.79 16.84
CA ARG A 297 20.09 14.32 15.48
C ARG A 297 18.59 14.25 15.19
N ILE A 298 17.80 13.75 16.15
CA ILE A 298 16.34 13.69 16.04
C ILE A 298 15.76 15.11 15.95
N THR A 299 16.24 16.04 16.77
CA THR A 299 15.78 17.44 16.77
C THR A 299 16.10 18.11 15.44
N GLN A 300 17.30 17.92 14.90
CA GLN A 300 17.71 18.44 13.60
C GLN A 300 16.83 17.88 12.47
N ALA A 301 16.62 16.56 12.44
CA ALA A 301 15.82 15.91 11.40
C ALA A 301 14.32 16.25 11.46
N ASN A 302 13.82 16.86 12.54
CA ASN A 302 12.39 17.18 12.70
C ASN A 302 12.11 18.68 12.75
N GLN A 303 13.05 19.55 12.38
CA GLN A 303 12.79 20.98 12.30
C GLN A 303 11.64 21.27 11.30
N PRO A 304 10.69 22.17 11.64
CA PRO A 304 10.70 23.09 12.80
C PRO A 304 9.97 22.59 14.06
N ALA A 305 9.61 21.29 14.17
CA ALA A 305 8.86 20.80 15.33
C ALA A 305 9.68 20.88 16.64
N ASP A 306 9.09 21.44 17.71
CA ASP A 306 9.69 21.42 19.05
C ASP A 306 9.45 20.06 19.71
N LEU A 307 10.55 19.34 19.94
CA LEU A 307 10.56 18.00 20.54
C LEU A 307 11.09 18.00 21.99
N ALA A 308 11.41 19.17 22.57
CA ALA A 308 12.12 19.27 23.84
C ALA A 308 11.34 18.65 25.03
N ALA A 309 10.01 18.70 24.98
CA ALA A 309 9.12 18.19 26.04
C ALA A 309 8.68 16.73 25.81
N LEU A 310 9.02 16.09 24.69
CA LEU A 310 8.55 14.74 24.37
C LEU A 310 9.46 13.66 24.97
N ALA A 311 8.85 12.72 25.69
CA ALA A 311 9.49 11.48 26.09
C ALA A 311 9.61 10.57 24.85
N ILE A 312 10.76 10.65 24.16
CA ILE A 312 11.05 9.85 22.98
C ILE A 312 11.83 8.61 23.43
N SER A 313 11.25 7.43 23.24
CA SER A 313 11.93 6.13 23.32
C SER A 313 12.02 5.52 21.93
N ARG A 314 13.17 4.95 21.57
CA ARG A 314 13.36 4.26 20.29
C ARG A 314 13.89 2.86 20.56
N LYS A 315 13.26 1.83 20.00
CA LYS A 315 13.75 0.45 20.03
C LYS A 315 14.61 0.18 18.79
N LEU A 316 15.60 -0.69 18.87
CA LEU A 316 16.27 -1.23 17.70
C LEU A 316 15.27 -2.05 16.89
N HIS A 317 15.23 -1.78 15.59
CA HIS A 317 14.52 -2.64 14.66
C HIS A 317 15.29 -2.89 13.36
N ALA A 318 16.35 -2.11 13.09
CA ALA A 318 17.28 -2.32 12.01
C ALA A 318 17.88 -3.73 12.03
N LYS A 319 17.95 -4.35 10.85
CA LYS A 319 18.68 -5.60 10.65
C LYS A 319 19.74 -5.42 9.58
N VAL A 320 20.99 -5.69 9.96
CA VAL A 320 22.16 -5.54 9.09
C VAL A 320 23.06 -6.76 9.28
N LEU A 321 23.54 -7.33 8.17
CA LEU A 321 24.55 -8.37 8.18
C LEU A 321 25.69 -7.98 7.24
N VAL A 322 26.88 -7.80 7.78
CA VAL A 322 28.08 -7.54 6.98
C VAL A 322 28.95 -8.78 6.98
N LEU A 323 29.35 -9.25 5.81
CA LEU A 323 30.43 -10.23 5.63
C LEU A 323 31.64 -9.49 5.12
N SER A 324 32.84 -9.82 5.61
CA SER A 324 34.04 -9.07 5.22
C SER A 324 35.33 -9.87 5.21
N ARG A 325 36.25 -9.43 4.35
CA ARG A 325 37.64 -9.90 4.24
C ARG A 325 38.54 -8.70 3.95
N GLY A 326 39.41 -8.34 4.89
CA GLY A 326 40.25 -7.14 4.74
C GLY A 326 39.40 -5.87 4.55
N ASN A 327 39.53 -5.22 3.39
CA ASN A 327 38.76 -4.01 3.03
C ASN A 327 37.57 -4.31 2.09
N GLU A 328 37.27 -5.57 1.85
CA GLU A 328 36.14 -5.99 1.02
C GLU A 328 35.01 -6.45 1.94
N ALA A 329 33.80 -5.94 1.69
CA ALA A 329 32.63 -6.30 2.46
C ALA A 329 31.39 -6.43 1.58
N LEU A 330 30.52 -7.36 1.94
CA LEU A 330 29.15 -7.45 1.45
C LEU A 330 28.23 -7.02 2.58
N VAL A 331 27.46 -5.97 2.36
CA VAL A 331 26.59 -5.34 3.36
C VAL A 331 25.14 -5.64 3.01
N TYR A 332 24.50 -6.51 3.77
CA TYR A 332 23.06 -6.74 3.71
C TYR A 332 22.31 -5.80 4.67
N LEU A 333 21.21 -5.23 4.19
CA LEU A 333 20.18 -4.57 4.99
C LEU A 333 18.79 -5.03 4.54
N GLY A 334 17.85 -5.16 5.48
CA GLY A 334 16.49 -5.62 5.15
C GLY A 334 15.69 -6.10 6.37
N SER A 335 14.77 -7.01 6.14
CA SER A 335 13.85 -7.51 7.16
C SER A 335 14.36 -8.69 7.99
N ALA A 336 15.42 -9.38 7.56
CA ALA A 336 15.86 -10.64 8.18
C ALA A 336 16.60 -10.43 9.51
N ASN A 337 16.02 -10.91 10.61
CA ASN A 337 16.67 -10.97 11.93
C ASN A 337 17.89 -11.93 11.94
N PHE A 338 18.78 -11.82 12.93
CA PHE A 338 19.92 -12.74 13.09
C PHE A 338 19.47 -14.07 13.71
N THR A 339 18.59 -14.78 12.99
CA THR A 339 17.96 -16.04 13.41
C THR A 339 17.97 -17.04 12.27
N ARG A 340 17.90 -18.33 12.59
CA ARG A 340 17.79 -19.37 11.57
C ARG A 340 16.48 -19.26 10.81
N LYS A 341 15.39 -18.88 11.50
CA LYS A 341 14.07 -18.73 10.91
C LYS A 341 14.05 -17.72 9.75
N ALA A 342 14.79 -16.62 9.89
CA ALA A 342 14.88 -15.57 8.87
C ALA A 342 15.79 -15.93 7.68
N TRP A 343 16.91 -16.62 7.92
CA TRP A 343 17.94 -16.86 6.88
C TRP A 343 17.93 -18.25 6.25
N CYS A 344 17.46 -19.24 7.01
CA CYS A 344 17.47 -20.66 6.65
C CYS A 344 16.06 -21.30 6.75
N GLY A 345 15.08 -20.59 7.32
CA GLY A 345 13.74 -21.08 7.61
C GLY A 345 12.74 -20.81 6.48
N ALA A 346 11.46 -20.68 6.81
CA ALA A 346 10.40 -20.45 5.82
C ALA A 346 9.71 -19.08 5.99
N ASN A 347 10.35 -18.14 6.68
CA ASN A 347 9.88 -16.75 6.67
C ASN A 347 10.04 -16.14 5.29
N HIS A 348 9.09 -15.30 4.89
CA HIS A 348 9.27 -14.44 3.73
C HIS A 348 10.03 -13.19 4.14
N GLU A 349 11.35 -13.16 3.90
CA GLU A 349 12.21 -12.01 4.20
C GLU A 349 12.68 -11.35 2.91
N MET A 350 13.02 -10.06 2.97
CA MET A 350 13.56 -9.34 1.82
C MET A 350 14.52 -8.23 2.26
N GLY A 351 15.56 -8.01 1.45
CA GLY A 351 16.51 -6.93 1.63
C GLY A 351 17.45 -6.82 0.43
N VAL A 352 18.49 -6.02 0.57
CA VAL A 352 19.51 -5.83 -0.47
C VAL A 352 20.90 -6.03 0.12
N ALA A 353 21.78 -6.65 -0.65
CA ALA A 353 23.20 -6.76 -0.35
C ALA A 353 24.02 -5.88 -1.31
N ARG A 354 24.92 -5.05 -0.79
CA ARG A 354 25.82 -4.19 -1.58
C ARG A 354 27.29 -4.48 -1.34
N VAL A 355 28.09 -4.34 -2.39
CA VAL A 355 29.55 -4.38 -2.29
C VAL A 355 30.07 -3.07 -1.67
N HIS A 356 30.84 -3.20 -0.60
CA HIS A 356 31.58 -2.12 0.03
C HIS A 356 33.08 -2.39 -0.09
N ARG A 357 33.83 -1.40 -0.61
CA ARG A 357 35.30 -1.43 -0.65
C ARG A 357 35.82 -0.29 0.22
N GLY A 358 36.37 -0.62 1.38
CA GLY A 358 36.78 0.36 2.38
C GLY A 358 37.11 -0.28 3.72
N SER A 359 37.51 0.55 4.68
CA SER A 359 37.84 0.06 6.03
C SER A 359 36.58 -0.44 6.73
N VAL A 360 36.54 -1.75 6.99
CA VAL A 360 35.45 -2.42 7.71
C VAL A 360 35.30 -1.88 9.14
N ASP A 361 36.39 -1.48 9.78
CA ASP A 361 36.34 -0.83 11.10
C ASP A 361 35.68 0.54 11.06
N LYS A 362 35.93 1.33 9.99
CA LYS A 362 35.20 2.59 9.79
C LYS A 362 33.72 2.34 9.53
N LEU A 363 33.38 1.34 8.71
CA LEU A 363 31.99 0.94 8.47
C LEU A 363 31.30 0.52 9.77
N PHE A 364 31.96 -0.32 10.57
CA PHE A 364 31.45 -0.75 11.88
C PHE A 364 31.24 0.43 12.83
N GLY A 365 32.20 1.37 12.87
CA GLY A 365 32.06 2.63 13.62
C GLY A 365 30.89 3.48 13.14
N THR A 366 30.66 3.57 11.83
CA THR A 366 29.49 4.26 11.25
C THR A 366 28.18 3.61 11.68
N ILE A 367 28.09 2.27 11.65
CA ILE A 367 26.90 1.53 12.11
C ILE A 367 26.63 1.81 13.59
N CYS A 368 27.64 1.66 14.45
CA CYS A 368 27.48 1.90 15.88
C CYS A 368 27.10 3.35 16.20
N ASN A 369 27.75 4.32 15.53
CA ASN A 369 27.42 5.73 15.68
C ASN A 369 26.01 6.05 15.17
N GLY A 370 25.60 5.45 14.05
CA GLY A 370 24.26 5.59 13.49
C GLY A 370 23.17 5.17 14.47
N LEU A 371 23.39 4.04 15.13
CA LEU A 371 22.48 3.42 16.10
C LEU A 371 22.68 3.90 17.55
N SER A 372 23.65 4.78 17.81
CA SER A 372 24.03 5.23 19.15
C SER A 372 24.42 4.08 20.10
N ALA A 373 25.06 3.03 19.57
CA ALA A 373 25.58 1.93 20.36
C ALA A 373 26.82 2.34 21.18
N GLU A 374 26.92 1.84 22.41
CA GLU A 374 28.09 1.99 23.27
C GLU A 374 29.33 1.41 22.58
N GLN A 375 30.48 2.09 22.71
CA GLN A 375 31.77 1.61 22.19
C GLN A 375 32.49 0.68 23.19
N ILE A 376 31.72 -0.08 23.96
CA ILE A 376 32.21 -0.98 25.02
C ILE A 376 31.83 -2.40 24.63
N ASP A 377 32.81 -3.30 24.61
CA ASP A 377 32.57 -4.72 24.40
C ASP A 377 32.02 -5.36 25.69
N ARG A 378 30.74 -5.74 25.63
CA ARG A 378 29.97 -6.37 26.71
C ARG A 378 29.91 -7.89 26.59
N TYR A 379 30.63 -8.51 25.66
CA TYR A 379 30.51 -9.95 25.41
C TYR A 379 30.88 -10.79 26.65
N ARG A 380 31.84 -10.31 27.44
CA ARG A 380 32.26 -10.96 28.69
C ARG A 380 31.24 -10.87 29.82
N ASP A 381 30.29 -9.95 29.70
CA ASP A 381 29.22 -9.75 30.69
C ASP A 381 28.07 -10.76 30.47
N LEU A 382 28.03 -11.44 29.32
CA LEU A 382 27.04 -12.48 29.04
C LEU A 382 27.27 -13.75 29.89
N PRO A 383 26.19 -14.39 30.38
CA PRO A 383 26.29 -15.67 31.05
C PRO A 383 26.85 -16.76 30.10
N SER A 384 27.43 -17.82 30.68
CA SER A 384 27.95 -18.95 29.89
C SER A 384 26.82 -19.69 29.17
N ASN A 385 25.74 -19.99 29.88
CA ASN A 385 24.57 -20.76 29.45
C ASN A 385 23.27 -19.99 29.76
N THR A 386 22.18 -20.37 29.10
CA THR A 386 20.86 -19.75 29.23
C THR A 386 20.21 -20.05 30.59
N GLN A 387 19.44 -19.09 31.13
CA GLN A 387 18.43 -19.35 32.16
C GLN A 387 17.12 -19.80 31.47
N ASP A 388 16.34 -20.66 32.13
CA ASP A 388 15.24 -21.43 31.52
C ASP A 388 14.01 -20.61 31.07
N GLU A 389 13.86 -19.34 31.47
CA GLU A 389 12.70 -18.53 31.13
C GLU A 389 13.07 -17.33 30.25
N MET A 390 12.61 -17.38 29.00
CA MET A 390 12.63 -16.25 28.08
C MET A 390 11.23 -15.63 28.00
N PRO A 391 11.09 -14.29 28.01
CA PRO A 391 9.81 -13.64 27.75
C PRO A 391 9.39 -13.85 26.28
N GLU A 392 8.07 -13.75 26.06
CA GLU A 392 7.48 -13.71 24.73
C GLU A 392 8.03 -12.50 23.95
N SER A 393 8.46 -12.72 22.71
CA SER A 393 8.94 -11.67 21.81
C SER A 393 7.78 -11.03 21.02
N GLU A 394 7.88 -9.75 20.67
CA GLU A 394 6.87 -9.06 19.85
C GLU A 394 6.73 -9.66 18.43
N ASP A 395 7.77 -10.33 17.93
CA ASP A 395 7.82 -11.04 16.63
C ASP A 395 7.45 -12.54 16.74
N ASP A 396 6.97 -12.97 17.92
CA ASP A 396 6.61 -14.36 18.12
C ASP A 396 5.40 -14.75 17.28
N TYR A 397 5.47 -15.99 16.77
CA TYR A 397 4.30 -16.64 16.18
C TYR A 397 3.20 -16.65 17.25
N GLN A 398 2.18 -15.83 17.04
CA GLN A 398 0.95 -15.93 17.80
C GLN A 398 0.14 -17.03 17.15
N ASP A 399 0.00 -18.14 17.86
CA ASP A 399 -0.98 -19.15 17.49
C ASP A 399 -2.35 -18.46 17.47
N GLN A 400 -3.09 -18.61 16.38
CA GLN A 400 -4.44 -18.07 16.23
C GLN A 400 -5.40 -19.26 16.21
N PRO A 401 -5.69 -19.87 17.37
CA PRO A 401 -6.49 -21.08 17.43
C PRO A 401 -7.92 -20.77 17.00
N ASP A 402 -8.44 -21.52 16.03
CA ASP A 402 -9.72 -21.26 15.34
C ASP A 402 -9.68 -20.06 14.37
N TYR A 403 -8.51 -19.67 13.88
CA TYR A 403 -8.45 -18.80 12.70
C TYR A 403 -9.16 -19.48 11.52
N PRO A 404 -10.01 -18.78 10.73
CA PRO A 404 -10.77 -19.38 9.64
C PRO A 404 -9.88 -19.65 8.40
N GLU A 405 -8.92 -20.56 8.53
CA GLU A 405 -7.93 -20.91 7.49
C GLU A 405 -8.58 -21.42 6.19
N PHE A 406 -9.76 -22.05 6.31
CA PHE A 406 -10.52 -22.59 5.19
C PHE A 406 -11.05 -21.52 4.21
N VAL A 407 -11.25 -20.28 4.66
CA VAL A 407 -11.79 -19.20 3.81
C VAL A 407 -10.72 -18.82 2.79
N GLN A 408 -10.74 -19.24 1.54
CA GLN A 408 -9.71 -18.94 0.53
C GLN A 408 -9.79 -17.50 0.03
N SER A 409 -10.99 -17.00 -0.27
CA SER A 409 -11.21 -15.61 -0.66
C SER A 409 -12.63 -15.16 -0.33
N ILE A 410 -12.84 -13.84 -0.30
CA ILE A 410 -14.16 -13.22 -0.08
C ILE A 410 -14.34 -12.16 -1.17
N GLU A 411 -15.43 -12.23 -1.92
CA GLU A 411 -15.78 -11.27 -2.96
C GLU A 411 -17.14 -10.63 -2.67
N LEU A 412 -17.26 -9.32 -2.81
CA LEU A 412 -18.53 -8.61 -2.88
C LEU A 412 -18.99 -8.60 -4.34
N VAL A 413 -20.16 -9.19 -4.58
CA VAL A 413 -20.71 -9.39 -5.94
C VAL A 413 -22.06 -8.71 -6.08
N GLU A 414 -22.37 -8.22 -7.28
CA GLU A 414 -23.73 -7.82 -7.64
C GLU A 414 -24.60 -9.05 -7.91
N MET A 415 -25.82 -9.03 -7.41
CA MET A 415 -26.79 -10.08 -7.67
C MET A 415 -27.46 -9.85 -9.04
N PRO A 416 -27.54 -10.88 -9.90
CA PRO A 416 -28.11 -10.74 -11.23
C PRO A 416 -29.51 -10.10 -11.23
N ASN A 417 -29.71 -9.09 -12.07
CA ASN A 417 -30.99 -8.38 -12.26
C ASN A 417 -31.53 -7.67 -11.01
N SER A 418 -30.67 -7.23 -10.09
CA SER A 418 -31.08 -6.47 -8.91
C SER A 418 -30.07 -5.39 -8.53
N GLU A 419 -30.51 -4.39 -7.77
CA GLU A 419 -29.62 -3.41 -7.09
C GLU A 419 -29.08 -3.98 -5.76
N LEU A 420 -29.09 -5.30 -5.60
CA LEU A 420 -28.62 -5.98 -4.40
C LEU A 420 -27.23 -6.56 -4.62
N MET A 421 -26.49 -6.68 -3.53
CA MET A 421 -25.16 -7.29 -3.48
C MET A 421 -25.13 -8.43 -2.47
N ALA A 422 -24.11 -9.28 -2.55
CA ALA A 422 -23.85 -10.31 -1.56
C ALA A 422 -22.34 -10.56 -1.43
N PHE A 423 -21.91 -11.07 -0.28
CA PHE A 423 -20.56 -11.60 -0.12
C PHE A 423 -20.54 -13.08 -0.52
N ASP A 424 -19.59 -13.43 -1.39
CA ASP A 424 -19.26 -14.80 -1.77
C ASP A 424 -17.95 -15.19 -1.10
N VAL A 425 -18.02 -16.18 -0.20
CA VAL A 425 -16.88 -16.83 0.44
C VAL A 425 -16.50 -18.05 -0.37
N ARG A 426 -15.27 -18.09 -0.86
CA ARG A 426 -14.69 -19.27 -1.51
C ARG A 426 -13.91 -20.09 -0.48
N ALA A 427 -14.11 -21.40 -0.50
CA ALA A 427 -13.40 -22.40 0.29
C ALA A 427 -13.51 -23.75 -0.43
N GLU A 428 -12.73 -24.76 0.00
CA GLU A 428 -12.98 -26.13 -0.46
C GLU A 428 -14.40 -26.56 -0.07
N PRO A 429 -15.15 -27.30 -0.92
CA PRO A 429 -16.57 -27.59 -0.67
C PRO A 429 -16.86 -28.26 0.68
N LEU A 430 -15.95 -29.12 1.15
CA LEU A 430 -16.08 -29.81 2.44
C LEU A 430 -15.77 -28.90 3.64
N GLU A 431 -14.97 -27.85 3.42
CA GLU A 431 -14.56 -26.93 4.48
C GLU A 431 -15.50 -25.73 4.60
N LEU A 432 -16.26 -25.41 3.56
CA LEU A 432 -17.22 -24.30 3.57
C LEU A 432 -18.28 -24.43 4.67
N ALA A 433 -18.61 -25.66 5.10
CA ALA A 433 -19.50 -25.93 6.22
C ALA A 433 -19.00 -25.33 7.54
N GLN A 434 -17.68 -25.12 7.70
CA GLN A 434 -17.09 -24.51 8.88
C GLN A 434 -17.52 -23.05 9.08
N LEU A 435 -18.07 -22.37 8.05
CA LEU A 435 -18.69 -21.05 8.21
C LEU A 435 -19.78 -21.03 9.29
N ALA A 436 -20.50 -22.14 9.48
CA ALA A 436 -21.56 -22.24 10.47
C ALA A 436 -21.06 -22.03 11.91
N ASP A 437 -19.76 -22.27 12.14
CA ASP A 437 -19.14 -22.11 13.45
C ASP A 437 -18.79 -20.65 13.77
N TYR A 438 -19.02 -19.71 12.86
CA TYR A 438 -18.71 -18.30 13.06
C TYR A 438 -19.97 -17.43 12.99
N GLU A 439 -19.97 -16.36 13.76
CA GLU A 439 -20.83 -15.21 13.58
C GLU A 439 -20.08 -14.21 12.71
N VAL A 440 -20.61 -13.96 11.52
CA VAL A 440 -19.97 -13.09 10.53
C VAL A 440 -20.74 -11.78 10.44
N SER A 441 -20.04 -10.65 10.45
CA SER A 441 -20.65 -9.33 10.30
C SER A 441 -19.78 -8.38 9.48
N TRP A 442 -20.41 -7.36 8.90
CA TRP A 442 -19.76 -6.30 8.12
C TRP A 442 -20.17 -4.93 8.64
N GLY A 443 -19.25 -4.17 9.24
CA GLY A 443 -19.59 -2.84 9.79
C GLY A 443 -20.79 -2.88 10.75
N GLY A 444 -20.84 -3.90 11.62
CA GLY A 444 -21.95 -4.18 12.54
C GLY A 444 -23.15 -4.91 11.94
N LEU A 445 -23.27 -5.01 10.60
CA LEU A 445 -24.36 -5.71 9.94
C LEU A 445 -24.16 -7.24 9.98
N PRO A 446 -25.08 -8.03 10.59
CA PRO A 446 -24.97 -9.49 10.60
C PRO A 446 -25.11 -10.07 9.18
N LEU A 447 -24.27 -11.06 8.87
CA LEU A 447 -24.28 -11.78 7.60
C LEU A 447 -24.63 -13.26 7.82
N HIS A 448 -25.60 -13.75 7.05
CA HIS A 448 -26.03 -15.15 7.05
C HIS A 448 -25.62 -15.82 5.74
N PHE A 449 -24.79 -16.85 5.83
CA PHE A 449 -24.26 -17.54 4.65
C PHE A 449 -25.04 -18.82 4.33
N THR A 450 -25.41 -18.99 3.07
CA THR A 450 -25.98 -20.22 2.50
C THR A 450 -25.13 -20.63 1.30
N HIS A 451 -24.49 -21.79 1.36
CA HIS A 451 -23.52 -22.26 0.34
C HIS A 451 -22.44 -21.22 0.00
N GLY A 452 -21.89 -20.55 1.02
CA GLY A 452 -20.83 -19.55 0.87
C GLY A 452 -21.30 -18.18 0.39
N ARG A 453 -22.59 -17.98 0.07
CA ARG A 453 -23.15 -16.69 -0.30
C ARG A 453 -23.94 -16.07 0.85
N SER A 454 -23.70 -14.79 1.16
CA SER A 454 -24.45 -14.07 2.19
C SER A 454 -25.91 -13.81 1.80
N ASN A 455 -26.73 -13.41 2.76
CA ASN A 455 -28.01 -12.77 2.47
C ASN A 455 -27.80 -11.51 1.59
N PRO A 456 -28.79 -11.14 0.76
CA PRO A 456 -28.73 -9.93 -0.04
C PRO A 456 -28.57 -8.67 0.81
N LEU A 457 -27.83 -7.71 0.27
CA LEU A 457 -27.50 -6.41 0.86
C LEU A 457 -27.93 -5.31 -0.11
N ASP A 458 -28.53 -4.25 0.40
CA ASP A 458 -28.87 -3.08 -0.40
C ASP A 458 -27.61 -2.29 -0.78
N GLN A 459 -27.55 -1.75 -2.00
CA GLN A 459 -26.44 -0.94 -2.48
C GLN A 459 -26.13 0.28 -1.59
N SER A 460 -27.13 0.87 -0.95
CA SER A 460 -26.97 1.98 0.01
C SER A 460 -26.06 1.61 1.19
N GLN A 461 -26.04 0.33 1.61
CA GLN A 461 -25.19 -0.15 2.70
C GLN A 461 -23.70 -0.06 2.35
N LEU A 462 -23.36 -0.24 1.06
CA LEU A 462 -21.99 -0.05 0.58
C LEU A 462 -21.59 1.41 0.62
N ILE A 463 -22.44 2.34 0.16
CA ILE A 463 -22.15 3.78 0.15
C ILE A 463 -21.91 4.28 1.58
N GLY A 464 -22.77 3.89 2.52
CA GLY A 464 -22.64 4.28 3.93
C GLY A 464 -21.43 3.70 4.65
N ARG A 465 -20.68 2.77 4.03
CA ARG A 465 -19.56 2.05 4.67
C ARG A 465 -18.27 2.03 3.85
N ILE A 466 -18.18 2.81 2.76
CA ILE A 466 -17.02 2.78 1.85
C ILE A 466 -15.71 2.93 2.60
N ILE A 467 -15.65 3.90 3.53
CA ILE A 467 -14.59 3.98 4.53
C ILE A 467 -15.02 3.20 5.77
N GLY A 468 -14.08 2.40 6.28
CA GLY A 468 -14.13 1.92 7.65
C GLY A 468 -14.86 0.62 7.92
N SER A 469 -15.25 -0.11 6.87
CA SER A 469 -15.72 -1.49 6.99
C SER A 469 -14.98 -2.41 6.02
N ARG A 470 -13.66 -2.21 5.88
CA ARG A 470 -12.84 -2.90 4.87
C ARG A 470 -12.81 -4.42 5.02
N ASN A 471 -13.08 -4.95 6.21
CA ASN A 471 -13.01 -6.37 6.49
C ASN A 471 -14.34 -6.93 6.99
N LEU A 472 -14.54 -8.22 6.77
CA LEU A 472 -15.56 -8.99 7.46
C LEU A 472 -15.01 -9.44 8.82
N LYS A 473 -15.82 -9.27 9.87
CA LYS A 473 -15.54 -9.75 11.21
C LYS A 473 -16.08 -11.16 11.37
N PHE A 474 -15.23 -12.10 11.77
CA PHE A 474 -15.55 -13.48 12.10
C PHE A 474 -15.36 -13.68 13.61
N ALA A 475 -16.44 -13.91 14.35
CA ALA A 475 -16.39 -14.26 15.76
C ALA A 475 -16.72 -15.76 15.94
N ARG A 476 -15.85 -16.52 16.60
CA ARG A 476 -16.08 -17.96 16.80
C ARG A 476 -17.27 -18.20 17.74
N ARG A 477 -18.23 -19.02 17.30
CA ARG A 477 -19.36 -19.45 18.16
C ARG A 477 -18.81 -20.27 19.33
N GLY A 478 -19.22 -19.90 20.54
CA GLY A 478 -18.76 -20.53 21.78
C GLY A 478 -17.44 -20.00 22.33
N ALA A 479 -16.76 -19.11 21.59
CA ALA A 479 -15.56 -18.39 22.03
C ALA A 479 -15.57 -16.96 21.45
N PRO A 480 -16.52 -16.09 21.88
CA PRO A 480 -16.76 -14.79 21.27
C PRO A 480 -15.59 -13.80 21.39
N GLU A 481 -14.62 -14.07 22.28
CA GLU A 481 -13.36 -13.35 22.38
C GLU A 481 -12.40 -13.62 21.21
N ARG A 482 -12.61 -14.71 20.46
CA ARG A 482 -11.82 -15.08 19.27
C ARG A 482 -12.42 -14.42 18.04
N ILE A 483 -11.86 -13.26 17.71
CA ILE A 483 -12.31 -12.41 16.63
C ILE A 483 -11.20 -12.31 15.59
N TYR A 484 -11.58 -12.56 14.33
CA TYR A 484 -10.69 -12.46 13.18
C TYR A 484 -11.30 -11.52 12.15
N TYR A 485 -10.44 -10.79 11.44
CA TYR A 485 -10.84 -9.88 10.37
C TYR A 485 -10.28 -10.40 9.06
N LEU A 486 -11.14 -10.52 8.04
CA LEU A 486 -10.74 -11.01 6.72
C LEU A 486 -11.14 -9.97 5.66
N PRO A 487 -10.19 -9.52 4.81
CA PRO A 487 -10.51 -8.58 3.76
C PRO A 487 -11.29 -9.28 2.64
N PHE A 488 -12.19 -8.53 2.01
CA PHE A 488 -12.87 -8.95 0.78
C PHE A 488 -12.36 -8.16 -0.43
N ARG A 489 -12.82 -8.50 -1.64
CA ARG A 489 -12.57 -7.69 -2.84
C ARG A 489 -13.87 -7.43 -3.57
N HIS A 490 -13.92 -6.40 -4.40
CA HIS A 490 -15.05 -6.27 -5.31
C HIS A 490 -14.86 -7.22 -6.48
N ALA A 491 -15.91 -7.93 -6.90
CA ALA A 491 -15.89 -8.59 -8.19
C ALA A 491 -15.66 -7.57 -9.32
N ALA A 492 -15.09 -8.01 -10.43
CA ALA A 492 -14.66 -7.13 -11.53
C ALA A 492 -15.77 -6.15 -11.99
N ALA A 493 -17.01 -6.64 -12.16
CA ALA A 493 -18.15 -5.81 -12.56
C ALA A 493 -18.49 -4.71 -11.54
N LEU A 494 -18.42 -5.02 -10.24
CA LEU A 494 -18.65 -4.04 -9.17
C LEU A 494 -17.47 -3.06 -9.06
N PHE A 495 -16.25 -3.55 -9.26
CA PHE A 495 -15.04 -2.73 -9.25
C PHE A 495 -15.01 -1.70 -10.38
N GLU A 496 -15.51 -2.04 -11.57
CA GLU A 496 -15.63 -1.10 -12.70
C GLU A 496 -16.62 0.03 -12.40
N GLN A 497 -17.58 -0.20 -11.52
CA GLN A 497 -18.58 0.78 -11.12
C GLN A 497 -18.14 1.65 -9.92
N ARG A 498 -16.94 1.44 -9.38
CA ARG A 498 -16.48 2.03 -8.10
C ARG A 498 -16.63 3.55 -7.97
N GLU A 499 -16.38 4.29 -9.06
CA GLU A 499 -16.55 5.75 -9.10
C GLU A 499 -17.98 6.17 -8.74
N ARG A 500 -18.97 5.36 -9.14
CA ARG A 500 -20.38 5.62 -8.85
C ARG A 500 -20.63 5.67 -7.35
N TYR A 501 -20.03 4.78 -6.55
CA TYR A 501 -20.34 4.71 -5.11
C TYR A 501 -19.57 5.78 -4.30
N VAL A 502 -18.38 6.19 -4.74
CA VAL A 502 -17.57 7.23 -4.05
C VAL A 502 -18.04 8.64 -4.37
N LEU A 503 -18.27 8.93 -5.66
CA LEU A 503 -18.71 10.25 -6.11
C LEU A 503 -20.23 10.29 -6.05
N SER A 504 -20.72 10.64 -4.87
CA SER A 504 -22.14 10.52 -4.53
C SER A 504 -23.02 11.51 -5.31
N THR A 505 -22.46 12.67 -5.68
CA THR A 505 -23.16 13.76 -6.38
C THR A 505 -22.48 14.15 -7.70
N ALA A 506 -23.22 14.82 -8.57
CA ALA A 506 -22.67 15.42 -9.79
C ALA A 506 -21.59 16.47 -9.50
N GLU A 507 -21.77 17.27 -8.45
CA GLU A 507 -20.80 18.27 -8.02
C GLU A 507 -19.50 17.65 -7.52
N ASP A 508 -19.57 16.57 -6.73
CA ASP A 508 -18.38 15.83 -6.28
C ASP A 508 -17.57 15.33 -7.48
N TRP A 509 -18.26 14.80 -8.49
CA TRP A 509 -17.62 14.34 -9.73
C TRP A 509 -16.93 15.48 -10.47
N MET A 510 -17.60 16.62 -10.64
CA MET A 510 -17.04 17.77 -11.36
C MET A 510 -15.83 18.37 -10.63
N LEU A 511 -15.90 18.53 -9.30
CA LEU A 511 -14.80 19.04 -8.49
C LEU A 511 -13.59 18.10 -8.54
N HIS A 512 -13.82 16.79 -8.41
CA HIS A 512 -12.78 15.79 -8.55
C HIS A 512 -12.15 15.82 -9.95
N TYR A 513 -12.98 15.83 -11.00
CA TYR A 513 -12.52 15.83 -12.39
C TYR A 513 -11.69 17.07 -12.73
N LEU A 514 -12.10 18.25 -12.26
CA LEU A 514 -11.38 19.51 -12.47
C LEU A 514 -10.07 19.59 -11.69
N LYS A 515 -9.79 18.63 -10.80
CA LYS A 515 -8.60 18.60 -9.93
C LYS A 515 -8.41 19.92 -9.18
N GLU A 516 -9.51 20.54 -8.75
CA GLU A 516 -9.38 21.74 -7.94
C GLU A 516 -8.60 21.40 -6.68
N ARG A 517 -7.49 22.11 -6.44
CA ARG A 517 -6.75 22.02 -5.18
C ARG A 517 -7.62 22.63 -4.09
N LEU A 518 -8.51 21.81 -3.55
CA LEU A 518 -9.18 22.12 -2.30
C LEU A 518 -8.12 22.24 -1.18
N PRO A 519 -8.37 23.02 -0.13
CA PRO A 519 -7.48 23.06 1.04
C PRO A 519 -7.12 21.66 1.54
N LEU A 520 -5.91 21.47 2.06
CA LEU A 520 -5.47 20.17 2.60
C LEU A 520 -6.33 19.74 3.80
N ASP A 521 -6.83 20.71 4.56
CA ASP A 521 -7.72 20.47 5.69
C ASP A 521 -9.15 20.21 5.20
N ARG A 522 -9.80 19.24 5.82
CA ARG A 522 -11.21 18.91 5.57
C ARG A 522 -12.12 20.00 6.15
N ASP A 523 -13.15 20.39 5.39
CA ASP A 523 -14.20 21.26 5.91
C ASP A 523 -15.07 20.45 6.90
N ALA A 524 -15.43 21.03 8.05
CA ALA A 524 -16.16 20.33 9.11
C ALA A 524 -17.51 19.74 8.64
N ASP A 525 -18.06 20.31 7.59
CA ASP A 525 -19.34 20.00 6.96
C ASP A 525 -19.20 19.17 5.66
N GLU A 526 -18.00 18.73 5.29
CA GLU A 526 -17.81 17.82 4.15
C GLU A 526 -18.32 16.40 4.47
N PHE A 527 -19.25 15.90 3.65
CA PHE A 527 -19.68 14.50 3.69
C PHE A 527 -18.60 13.59 3.11
N VAL A 528 -18.18 12.61 3.91
CA VAL A 528 -17.22 11.57 3.50
C VAL A 528 -17.89 10.20 3.67
N PRO A 529 -18.06 9.40 2.59
CA PRO A 529 -18.73 8.11 2.67
C PRO A 529 -18.08 7.15 3.69
N GLY A 530 -18.81 6.76 4.74
CA GLY A 530 -18.34 5.84 5.79
C GLY A 530 -17.73 6.48 7.04
N ASP A 531 -17.81 7.80 7.19
CA ASP A 531 -17.27 8.51 8.36
C ASP A 531 -18.09 8.26 9.65
N PRO A 532 -17.48 7.78 10.76
CA PRO A 532 -18.17 7.47 12.02
C PRO A 532 -18.87 8.66 12.72
N GLY A 533 -18.59 9.90 12.30
CA GLY A 533 -19.26 11.10 12.82
C GLY A 533 -20.67 11.32 12.28
N ILE A 534 -21.09 10.56 11.26
CA ILE A 534 -22.43 10.63 10.67
C ILE A 534 -23.28 9.59 11.40
N VAL A 535 -24.11 10.05 12.34
CA VAL A 535 -25.07 9.20 13.04
C VAL A 535 -25.91 8.45 12.01
N ASP A 536 -25.99 7.13 12.17
CA ASP A 536 -26.55 6.09 11.28
C ASP A 536 -28.05 6.26 10.93
N ASP A 537 -28.65 7.44 11.16
CA ASP A 537 -30.00 7.78 10.75
C ASP A 537 -29.97 8.34 9.31
N ASP A 538 -29.94 7.41 8.36
CA ASP A 538 -30.09 7.62 6.92
C ASP A 538 -28.94 8.40 6.23
N PRO A 539 -28.04 7.74 5.49
CA PRO A 539 -27.05 8.39 4.62
C PRO A 539 -27.67 9.38 3.63
N ALA A 540 -28.93 9.15 3.22
CA ALA A 540 -29.66 10.12 2.41
C ALA A 540 -29.99 11.39 3.20
N ALA A 541 -30.24 11.32 4.52
CA ALA A 541 -30.52 12.47 5.39
C ALA A 541 -29.30 13.39 5.57
N ALA A 542 -28.09 12.85 5.69
CA ALA A 542 -26.84 13.63 5.76
C ALA A 542 -26.53 14.33 4.42
N ILE A 543 -26.70 13.59 3.32
CA ILE A 543 -26.66 14.13 1.95
C ILE A 543 -27.79 15.17 1.76
N HIS A 544 -28.96 14.98 2.37
CA HIS A 544 -30.07 15.92 2.34
C HIS A 544 -29.77 17.22 3.10
N ALA A 545 -29.11 17.17 4.25
CA ALA A 545 -28.77 18.34 5.06
C ALA A 545 -27.80 19.31 4.36
N MET A 546 -26.80 18.80 3.63
CA MET A 546 -25.93 19.65 2.78
C MET A 546 -26.67 20.22 1.56
N ARG A 547 -27.70 19.51 1.08
CA ARG A 547 -28.49 19.82 -0.11
C ARG A 547 -29.72 20.70 0.18
N GLU A 548 -29.92 21.19 1.41
CA GLU A 548 -30.93 22.22 1.75
C GLU A 548 -30.56 23.64 1.30
N ARG A 549 -29.54 23.79 0.43
CA ARG A 549 -29.29 25.07 -0.27
C ARG A 549 -30.36 25.32 -1.33
N ASN A 550 -30.82 26.56 -1.38
CA ASN A 550 -31.71 27.11 -2.41
C ASN A 550 -31.40 26.55 -3.81
N ILE A 551 -32.39 25.97 -4.49
CA ILE A 551 -32.25 25.29 -5.80
C ILE A 551 -31.55 26.18 -6.84
N VAL A 552 -31.78 27.49 -6.80
CA VAL A 552 -31.15 28.46 -7.71
C VAL A 552 -29.64 28.55 -7.46
N ILE A 553 -29.23 28.54 -6.18
CA ILE A 553 -27.81 28.54 -5.81
C ILE A 553 -27.16 27.22 -6.25
N GLY A 554 -27.84 26.09 -6.06
CA GLY A 554 -27.37 24.78 -6.52
C GLY A 554 -27.19 24.71 -8.04
N MET A 555 -28.19 25.15 -8.82
CA MET A 555 -28.10 25.22 -10.28
C MET A 555 -26.98 26.17 -10.75
N GLN A 556 -26.82 27.33 -10.11
CA GLN A 556 -25.76 28.27 -10.46
C GLN A 556 -24.36 27.73 -10.15
N GLN A 557 -24.21 27.04 -9.01
CA GLN A 557 -22.97 26.35 -8.66
C GLN A 557 -22.65 25.24 -9.67
N HIS A 558 -23.65 24.43 -10.04
CA HIS A 558 -23.52 23.39 -11.06
C HIS A 558 -23.05 23.98 -12.39
N LEU A 559 -23.73 25.01 -12.92
CA LEU A 559 -23.39 25.63 -14.20
C LEU A 559 -21.98 26.22 -14.19
N ASN A 560 -21.56 26.88 -13.11
CA ASN A 560 -20.21 27.42 -12.98
C ASN A 560 -19.13 26.34 -13.07
N LEU A 561 -19.34 25.18 -12.43
CA LEU A 561 -18.43 24.04 -12.53
C LEU A 561 -18.51 23.40 -13.92
N PHE A 562 -19.72 23.22 -14.44
CA PHE A 562 -19.98 22.53 -15.70
C PHE A 562 -19.35 23.26 -16.89
N VAL A 563 -19.36 24.59 -16.94
CA VAL A 563 -18.67 25.38 -17.97
C VAL A 563 -17.17 25.03 -18.04
N ARG A 564 -16.52 24.88 -16.89
CA ARG A 564 -15.09 24.52 -16.83
C ARG A 564 -14.85 23.07 -17.25
N VAL A 565 -15.79 22.17 -16.90
CA VAL A 565 -15.77 20.79 -17.37
C VAL A 565 -15.87 20.77 -18.90
N GLN A 566 -16.80 21.54 -19.49
CA GLN A 566 -16.93 21.66 -20.94
C GLN A 566 -15.64 22.15 -21.60
N GLU A 567 -15.02 23.20 -21.08
CA GLU A 567 -13.73 23.70 -21.58
C GLU A 567 -12.64 22.63 -21.56
N SER A 568 -12.55 21.86 -20.47
CA SER A 568 -11.61 20.74 -20.35
C SER A 568 -11.86 19.65 -21.40
N PHE A 569 -13.12 19.22 -21.59
CA PHE A 569 -13.47 18.20 -22.57
C PHE A 569 -13.35 18.69 -24.02
N ARG A 570 -13.60 19.97 -24.31
CA ARG A 570 -13.30 20.55 -25.63
C ARG A 570 -11.81 20.46 -25.95
N SER A 571 -10.95 20.77 -24.98
CA SER A 571 -9.50 20.65 -25.15
C SER A 571 -9.06 19.21 -25.40
N ARG A 572 -9.60 18.24 -24.65
CA ARG A 572 -9.30 16.81 -24.85
C ARG A 572 -9.80 16.29 -26.18
N ALA A 573 -11.03 16.63 -26.56
CA ALA A 573 -11.60 16.25 -27.84
C ALA A 573 -10.71 16.75 -28.99
N ALA A 574 -10.24 18.00 -28.93
CA ALA A 574 -9.29 18.54 -29.91
C ALA A 574 -7.97 17.75 -29.93
N GLN A 575 -7.38 17.47 -28.76
CA GLN A 575 -6.14 16.67 -28.66
C GLN A 575 -6.28 15.23 -29.18
N CYS A 576 -7.45 14.60 -28.97
CA CYS A 576 -7.74 13.28 -29.49
C CYS A 576 -7.82 13.29 -31.03
N LEU A 577 -8.40 14.35 -31.61
CA LEU A 577 -8.48 14.53 -33.06
C LEU A 577 -7.13 14.88 -33.70
N GLU A 578 -6.21 15.49 -32.96
CA GLU A 578 -4.83 15.77 -33.38
C GLU A 578 -3.90 14.56 -33.24
N ALA A 579 -4.30 13.50 -32.52
CA ALA A 579 -3.52 12.29 -32.33
C ALA A 579 -3.37 11.47 -33.64
N PRO A 580 -2.38 10.56 -33.75
CA PRO A 580 -2.26 9.67 -34.89
C PRO A 580 -3.55 8.87 -35.14
N LEU A 581 -3.97 8.74 -36.41
CA LEU A 581 -5.25 8.11 -36.80
C LEU A 581 -5.52 6.74 -36.14
N ALA A 582 -4.47 5.95 -35.90
CA ALA A 582 -4.58 4.63 -35.27
C ALA A 582 -4.93 4.71 -33.77
N GLU A 583 -4.61 5.81 -33.09
CA GLU A 583 -4.82 6.03 -31.66
C GLU A 583 -6.08 6.85 -31.36
N GLN A 584 -6.61 7.59 -32.34
CA GLN A 584 -7.79 8.46 -32.13
C GLN A 584 -9.00 7.71 -31.53
N PRO A 585 -9.37 6.49 -31.98
CA PRO A 585 -10.54 5.80 -31.44
C PRO A 585 -10.39 5.38 -29.98
N SER A 586 -9.21 4.89 -29.57
CA SER A 586 -8.97 4.50 -28.18
C SER A 586 -8.87 5.73 -27.27
N ARG A 587 -8.13 6.75 -27.68
CA ARG A 587 -7.99 8.01 -26.92
C ARG A 587 -9.34 8.71 -26.74
N TRP A 588 -10.16 8.78 -27.79
CA TRP A 588 -11.51 9.37 -27.67
C TRP A 588 -12.36 8.62 -26.66
N ARG A 589 -12.35 7.27 -26.72
CA ARG A 589 -13.11 6.45 -25.79
C ARG A 589 -12.67 6.70 -24.35
N ASP A 590 -11.37 6.65 -24.09
CA ASP A 590 -10.82 6.66 -22.74
C ASP A 590 -10.79 8.07 -22.12
N GLU A 591 -10.52 9.11 -22.93
CA GLU A 591 -10.34 10.49 -22.44
C GLU A 591 -11.60 11.35 -22.49
N VAL A 592 -12.59 10.99 -23.33
CA VAL A 592 -13.81 11.78 -23.58
C VAL A 592 -15.08 10.97 -23.32
N GLU A 593 -15.27 9.83 -24.00
CA GLU A 593 -16.55 9.11 -24.00
C GLU A 593 -16.88 8.49 -22.64
N GLU A 594 -16.01 7.64 -22.11
CA GLU A 594 -16.25 6.93 -20.84
C GLU A 594 -16.38 7.87 -19.65
N PRO A 595 -15.54 8.93 -19.48
CA PRO A 595 -15.74 9.90 -18.42
C PRO A 595 -17.10 10.61 -18.47
N LEU A 596 -17.56 11.05 -19.65
CA LEU A 596 -18.86 11.72 -19.78
C LEU A 596 -20.03 10.74 -19.61
N ALA A 597 -19.88 9.49 -20.04
CA ALA A 597 -20.85 8.44 -19.77
C ALA A 597 -20.97 8.13 -18.27
N ALA A 598 -19.85 8.08 -17.55
CA ALA A 598 -19.84 7.92 -16.10
C ALA A 598 -20.55 9.09 -15.40
N PHE A 599 -20.31 10.33 -15.84
CA PHE A 599 -21.02 11.50 -15.31
C PHE A 599 -22.54 11.42 -15.54
N ALA A 600 -22.98 10.97 -16.71
CA ALA A 600 -24.39 10.77 -17.00
C ALA A 600 -25.04 9.68 -16.13
N ASP A 601 -24.30 8.63 -15.80
CA ASP A 601 -24.77 7.57 -14.90
C ASP A 601 -24.97 8.10 -13.47
N ILE A 602 -24.05 8.94 -12.98
CA ILE A 602 -24.17 9.60 -11.67
C ILE A 602 -25.43 10.48 -11.64
N LEU A 603 -25.63 11.31 -12.67
CA LEU A 603 -26.82 12.17 -12.81
C LEU A 603 -28.13 11.36 -12.86
N SER A 604 -28.12 10.23 -13.56
CA SER A 604 -29.30 9.36 -13.69
C SER A 604 -29.69 8.70 -12.37
N ARG A 605 -28.72 8.38 -11.51
CA ARG A 605 -28.98 7.83 -10.17
C ARG A 605 -29.54 8.89 -9.22
N ASP A 606 -28.96 10.10 -9.22
CA ASP A 606 -29.45 11.22 -8.41
C ASP A 606 -30.94 11.49 -8.68
N ALA A 607 -31.40 11.26 -9.92
CA ALA A 607 -32.81 11.38 -10.31
C ALA A 607 -33.72 10.26 -9.74
N LYS A 608 -33.23 9.02 -9.63
CA LYS A 608 -34.03 7.85 -9.19
C LYS A 608 -34.32 7.83 -7.69
N GLY A 609 -33.44 8.41 -6.88
CA GLY A 609 -33.59 8.43 -5.42
C GLY A 609 -34.56 9.49 -4.88
N ARG A 610 -35.20 10.32 -5.73
CA ARG A 610 -35.90 11.55 -5.29
C ARG A 610 -37.17 11.85 -6.10
N PRO A 611 -38.39 11.77 -5.50
CA PRO A 611 -39.63 12.15 -6.18
C PRO A 611 -39.78 13.66 -6.45
N GLN A 612 -39.15 14.53 -5.64
CA GLN A 612 -39.28 16.00 -5.75
C GLN A 612 -38.14 16.67 -6.55
N PHE A 613 -37.08 15.94 -6.93
CA PHE A 613 -35.88 16.49 -7.59
C PHE A 613 -35.70 16.03 -9.05
N SER A 614 -36.71 15.41 -9.67
CA SER A 614 -36.62 14.95 -11.07
C SER A 614 -36.24 16.06 -12.05
N THR A 615 -36.65 17.31 -11.81
CA THR A 615 -36.46 18.41 -12.76
C THR A 615 -35.02 18.95 -12.78
N ASP A 616 -34.34 19.06 -11.63
CA ASP A 616 -32.94 19.49 -11.57
C ASP A 616 -32.00 18.45 -12.18
N SER A 617 -32.17 17.17 -11.85
CA SER A 617 -31.38 16.09 -12.46
C SER A 617 -31.60 15.99 -13.98
N LEU A 618 -32.83 16.20 -14.46
CA LEU A 618 -33.13 16.25 -15.89
C LEU A 618 -32.51 17.45 -16.58
N PHE A 619 -32.49 18.62 -15.92
CA PHE A 619 -31.80 19.80 -16.43
C PHE A 619 -30.30 19.52 -16.61
N ARG A 620 -29.63 19.02 -15.57
CA ARG A 620 -28.20 18.69 -15.61
C ARG A 620 -27.86 17.64 -16.67
N LEU A 621 -28.68 16.60 -16.79
CA LEU A 621 -28.52 15.57 -17.83
C LEU A 621 -28.76 16.15 -19.24
N GLY A 622 -29.73 17.06 -19.37
CA GLY A 622 -29.99 17.79 -20.62
C GLY A 622 -28.81 18.65 -21.06
N GLU A 623 -28.20 19.41 -20.13
CA GLU A 623 -26.99 20.20 -20.41
C GLU A 623 -25.82 19.33 -20.88
N LEU A 624 -25.67 18.14 -20.29
CA LEU A 624 -24.69 17.15 -20.73
C LEU A 624 -24.98 16.60 -22.14
N VAL A 625 -26.25 16.33 -22.46
CA VAL A 625 -26.65 15.89 -23.81
C VAL A 625 -26.42 16.98 -24.85
N LEU A 626 -26.72 18.24 -24.51
CA LEU A 626 -26.47 19.39 -25.39
C LEU A 626 -24.97 19.58 -25.65
N PHE A 627 -24.14 19.41 -24.63
CA PHE A 627 -22.69 19.44 -24.80
C PHE A 627 -22.17 18.26 -25.64
N ALA A 628 -22.67 17.05 -25.44
CA ALA A 628 -22.32 15.91 -26.29
C ALA A 628 -22.76 16.12 -27.75
N ARG A 629 -23.88 16.81 -27.98
CA ARG A 629 -24.31 17.24 -29.32
C ARG A 629 -23.31 18.21 -29.94
N GLU A 630 -22.82 19.18 -29.17
CA GLU A 630 -21.76 20.11 -29.62
C GLU A 630 -20.49 19.35 -30.05
N LEU A 631 -20.03 18.37 -29.24
CA LEU A 631 -18.89 17.53 -29.57
C LEU A 631 -19.14 16.66 -30.83
N ALA A 632 -20.37 16.16 -30.99
CA ALA A 632 -20.78 15.36 -32.14
C ALA A 632 -20.79 16.14 -33.47
N ALA A 633 -21.01 17.45 -33.42
CA ALA A 633 -20.92 18.31 -34.62
C ALA A 633 -19.48 18.36 -35.19
N GLY A 634 -18.47 18.10 -34.37
CA GLY A 634 -17.06 18.10 -34.76
C GLY A 634 -16.46 16.73 -35.11
N SER A 635 -17.16 15.61 -34.85
CA SER A 635 -16.60 14.26 -35.01
C SER A 635 -17.66 13.16 -35.06
N SER A 636 -17.46 12.14 -35.93
CA SER A 636 -18.29 10.94 -35.97
C SER A 636 -18.23 10.12 -34.68
N ALA A 637 -17.12 10.17 -33.94
CA ALA A 637 -16.99 9.54 -32.62
C ALA A 637 -17.87 10.23 -31.56
N GLY A 638 -18.06 11.55 -31.67
CA GLY A 638 -18.98 12.28 -30.80
C GLY A 638 -20.45 11.91 -31.03
N HIS A 639 -20.82 11.47 -32.24
CA HIS A 639 -22.19 11.04 -32.54
C HIS A 639 -22.61 9.80 -31.74
N ALA A 640 -21.70 8.85 -31.53
CA ALA A 640 -21.95 7.66 -30.72
C ALA A 640 -22.23 8.03 -29.25
N LEU A 641 -21.39 8.92 -28.69
CA LEU A 641 -21.57 9.44 -27.33
C LEU A 641 -22.91 10.17 -27.18
N TRP A 642 -23.22 11.11 -28.09
CA TRP A 642 -24.49 11.85 -28.06
C TRP A 642 -25.70 10.92 -28.11
N THR A 643 -25.66 9.91 -28.98
CA THR A 643 -26.74 8.90 -29.08
C THR A 643 -26.90 8.13 -27.77
N ARG A 644 -25.79 7.67 -27.18
CA ARG A 644 -25.76 6.94 -25.89
C ARG A 644 -26.33 7.78 -24.75
N LEU A 645 -25.99 9.07 -24.69
CA LEU A 645 -26.45 9.97 -23.63
C LEU A 645 -27.91 10.42 -23.83
N LYS A 646 -28.30 10.73 -25.07
CA LYS A 646 -29.69 11.08 -25.43
C LYS A 646 -30.67 9.99 -25.03
N ALA A 647 -30.29 8.72 -25.18
CA ALA A 647 -31.12 7.58 -24.76
C ALA A 647 -31.42 7.51 -23.25
N LYS A 648 -30.69 8.25 -22.41
CA LYS A 648 -30.93 8.35 -20.96
C LYS A 648 -31.98 9.40 -20.59
N LEU A 649 -32.31 10.32 -21.50
CA LEU A 649 -33.37 11.30 -21.27
C LEU A 649 -34.75 10.65 -21.45
N PRO A 650 -35.73 10.96 -20.60
CA PRO A 650 -37.09 10.51 -20.79
C PRO A 650 -37.73 11.21 -21.99
N ALA A 651 -38.53 10.46 -22.75
CA ALA A 651 -39.32 11.02 -23.85
C ALA A 651 -40.51 11.87 -23.37
N HIS A 652 -40.94 11.69 -22.11
CA HIS A 652 -42.13 12.32 -21.54
C HIS A 652 -41.93 12.72 -20.07
N HIS A 653 -42.53 13.85 -19.68
CA HIS A 653 -42.54 14.42 -18.34
C HIS A 653 -43.85 15.20 -18.11
N PRO A 654 -44.45 15.17 -16.90
CA PRO A 654 -45.76 15.80 -16.66
C PRO A 654 -45.73 17.35 -16.66
N VAL A 655 -44.56 17.97 -16.54
CA VAL A 655 -44.40 19.43 -16.51
C VAL A 655 -44.09 19.96 -17.91
N ALA A 656 -44.94 20.85 -18.43
CA ALA A 656 -44.85 21.38 -19.80
C ALA A 656 -43.51 22.09 -20.11
N ALA A 657 -43.00 22.92 -19.19
CA ALA A 657 -41.72 23.59 -19.37
C ALA A 657 -40.54 22.60 -19.46
N VAL A 658 -40.59 21.51 -18.68
CA VAL A 658 -39.59 20.44 -18.74
C VAL A 658 -39.70 19.67 -20.05
N MET A 659 -40.92 19.46 -20.55
CA MET A 659 -41.15 18.81 -21.86
C MET A 659 -40.62 19.61 -23.04
N GLU A 660 -40.76 20.93 -23.00
CA GLU A 660 -40.20 21.82 -24.03
C GLU A 660 -38.67 21.75 -24.01
N TYR A 661 -38.06 21.81 -22.83
CA TYR A 661 -36.61 21.62 -22.66
C TYR A 661 -36.13 20.23 -23.13
N LEU A 662 -36.80 19.15 -22.73
CA LEU A 662 -36.46 17.80 -23.18
C LEU A 662 -36.58 17.68 -24.70
N SER A 663 -37.59 18.31 -25.31
CA SER A 663 -37.77 18.33 -26.75
C SER A 663 -36.58 19.02 -27.44
N PHE A 664 -36.14 20.16 -26.91
CA PHE A 664 -34.92 20.85 -27.38
C PHE A 664 -33.65 19.99 -27.26
N CYS A 665 -33.48 19.24 -26.17
CA CYS A 665 -32.38 18.28 -26.01
C CYS A 665 -32.46 17.10 -27.00
N HIS A 666 -33.67 16.70 -27.41
CA HIS A 666 -33.88 15.62 -28.38
C HIS A 666 -33.82 16.06 -29.85
N GLU A 667 -33.75 17.36 -30.14
CA GLU A 667 -33.60 17.85 -31.51
C GLU A 667 -32.35 17.24 -32.15
N ASN A 668 -32.52 16.77 -33.39
CA ASN A 668 -31.43 16.16 -34.15
C ASN A 668 -30.36 17.20 -34.52
N LEU A 669 -29.13 16.72 -34.72
CA LEU A 669 -27.99 17.50 -35.20
C LEU A 669 -28.27 18.22 -36.52
#